data_AF-A0A9P6HU55-F1
#
_entry.id   AF-A0A9P6HU55-F1
#
_cell.length_a   1.000
_cell.length_b   1.000
_cell.length_c   1.000
_cell.angle_alpha   90.00
_cell.angle_beta   90.00
_cell.angle_gamma   90.00
#
_symmetry.space_group_name_H-M   'P 1'
#
loop_
_entity.id
_entity.type
_entity.pdbx_description
1 polymer ?
#
loop_
_entity_poly.entity_id
_entity_poly.type
_entity_poly.pdbx_seq_one_letter_code
_entity_poly.pdbx_strand_id
1 'polypeptide(L)'
;MAFPANPIYASKDFVNWRLASNAVNRVSQFPIIRSGTQGNGGGMFANTLRYHNGTFYLISTWASEELGGPRFVMFTSRDPFDDLAWSDAIWPRTPGYTIDPDIFFDDDGSVVVASAGAPIIAAYLDLSTGNTSEPWELWGGTGGASAEGPHLYKKDGYYYLLIAEGGTQLNHSATIARSMSLRGPWEAAPANPLVSNKNTDEYFQTVGHADLFQDSEGNWWGVALSTLSWPEGSWPIADQVKGQMSGPLPEKSSIFRGLGPSVGEADIVDFEPGSALPSHWVHWRAPFDANDFAVSPKGFENTLRLTASRANLTTDAKFNASTEGVTAVFRRQEHTIFNFTADIHLGFGKSAEDEVGVSNFGTPNQHVDVGVVYLEAASDSATTFRLRANGLVIFLDTWLDKPSILPKYLDIDEVTEADYIFISHAHFDHLPGADRIAKKTGAMVIANGEAINLLRSAGVHESQLLPVAGGERIPLFTKADRDAATAGEIPLTNGPPGAPPRPHHSRAVISAHVWPSLHAMMPGSGHHDIPDEIDTGTEYTGEATPYACTLDVTMGMKYGLLRLKDIVPPEHMDKGMVSFAEYIADRERHVFSHYDGGQLAFNFLIGPGKTLFWNGHLGGYEGLMKTIEPAPDVAILAIAGRANLNGRPYNGSAASFAVEEIKWLSQPKKVIWCLHDEGAIKPFRVNTAAATAMVHAETSTKVDDLSFATPARLF
;
A
#
# COMPACT_ATOMS: atom_id res chain seq x y z
N MET A 1 2.66 -1.24 -18.98
CA MET A 1 2.24 -0.36 -20.10
C MET A 1 0.73 -0.21 -20.12
N ALA A 2 0.22 0.91 -20.61
CA ALA A 2 -1.21 1.13 -20.86
C ALA A 2 -1.58 0.86 -22.35
N PHE A 3 -2.80 0.42 -22.61
CA PHE A 3 -3.41 0.36 -23.95
C PHE A 3 -4.89 0.76 -23.89
N PRO A 4 -5.43 1.67 -24.74
CA PRO A 4 -4.75 2.42 -25.79
C PRO A 4 -3.55 3.26 -25.32
N ALA A 5 -2.64 3.54 -26.25
CA ALA A 5 -1.39 4.25 -25.99
C ALA A 5 -1.26 5.49 -26.88
N ASN A 6 -0.31 6.35 -26.50
CA ASN A 6 0.01 7.63 -27.15
C ASN A 6 -1.24 8.55 -27.26
N PRO A 7 -1.83 8.97 -26.11
CA PRO A 7 -2.99 9.84 -26.08
C PRO A 7 -2.63 11.24 -26.60
N ILE A 8 -3.51 11.79 -27.44
CA ILE A 8 -3.37 13.08 -28.10
C ILE A 8 -4.40 14.02 -27.46
N TYR A 9 -3.95 15.12 -26.86
CA TYR A 9 -4.83 16.13 -26.29
C TYR A 9 -4.91 17.36 -27.18
N ALA A 10 -6.08 17.98 -27.25
CA ALA A 10 -6.32 19.22 -27.97
C ALA A 10 -6.83 20.32 -27.04
N SER A 11 -6.44 21.56 -27.35
CA SER A 11 -6.82 22.78 -26.64
C SER A 11 -6.96 23.95 -27.63
N LYS A 12 -7.50 25.07 -27.14
CA LYS A 12 -7.54 26.37 -27.83
C LYS A 12 -6.91 27.51 -27.03
N ASP A 13 -6.68 27.31 -25.74
CA ASP A 13 -6.18 28.33 -24.81
C ASP A 13 -4.96 27.86 -23.99
N PHE A 14 -4.47 26.66 -24.30
CA PHE A 14 -3.36 25.94 -23.66
C PHE A 14 -3.56 25.63 -22.16
N VAL A 15 -4.74 25.92 -21.61
CA VAL A 15 -5.11 25.68 -20.20
C VAL A 15 -6.14 24.54 -20.11
N ASN A 16 -7.16 24.57 -20.95
CA ASN A 16 -8.23 23.57 -20.98
C ASN A 16 -7.93 22.54 -22.07
N TRP A 17 -7.76 21.27 -21.69
CA TRP A 17 -7.38 20.18 -22.58
C TRP A 17 -8.44 19.08 -22.59
N ARG A 18 -8.63 18.44 -23.75
CA ARG A 18 -9.51 17.27 -23.93
C ARG A 18 -8.81 16.22 -24.79
N LEU A 19 -9.03 14.94 -24.49
CA LEU A 19 -8.53 13.86 -25.33
C LEU A 19 -9.16 13.97 -26.74
N ALA A 20 -8.33 13.98 -27.77
CA ALA A 20 -8.75 14.04 -29.17
C ALA A 20 -8.78 12.64 -29.80
N SER A 21 -7.72 11.86 -29.58
CA SER A 21 -7.59 10.45 -29.98
C SER A 21 -6.46 9.78 -29.19
N ASN A 22 -6.30 8.46 -29.32
CA ASN A 22 -5.08 7.73 -28.98
C ASN A 22 -4.44 7.27 -30.28
N ALA A 23 -3.19 7.64 -30.56
CA ALA A 23 -2.52 7.24 -31.80
C ALA A 23 -2.29 5.72 -31.93
N VAL A 24 -2.38 4.98 -30.81
CA VAL A 24 -2.17 3.53 -30.76
C VAL A 24 -3.38 2.86 -30.08
N ASN A 25 -4.44 2.61 -30.86
CA ASN A 25 -5.74 2.10 -30.39
C ASN A 25 -6.16 0.71 -30.93
N ARG A 26 -5.50 0.16 -31.97
CA ARG A 26 -5.76 -1.19 -32.51
C ARG A 26 -4.53 -2.08 -32.45
N VAL A 27 -4.66 -3.29 -31.90
CA VAL A 27 -3.55 -4.28 -31.90
C VAL A 27 -3.02 -4.56 -33.31
N SER A 28 -3.88 -4.54 -34.34
CA SER A 28 -3.45 -4.71 -35.74
C SER A 28 -2.45 -3.65 -36.21
N GLN A 29 -2.59 -2.41 -35.74
CA GLN A 29 -1.73 -1.30 -36.15
C GLN A 29 -0.33 -1.40 -35.53
N PHE A 30 -0.18 -2.13 -34.42
CA PHE A 30 1.10 -2.30 -33.73
C PHE A 30 1.15 -3.62 -32.93
N PRO A 31 1.28 -4.80 -33.57
CA PRO A 31 1.01 -6.10 -32.93
C PRO A 31 1.92 -6.48 -31.76
N ILE A 32 3.14 -5.96 -31.72
CA ILE A 32 4.14 -6.22 -30.67
C ILE A 32 3.72 -5.68 -29.29
N ILE A 33 2.67 -4.85 -29.20
CA ILE A 33 2.14 -4.30 -27.95
C ILE A 33 1.63 -5.36 -26.95
N ARG A 34 1.39 -6.59 -27.42
CA ARG A 34 1.00 -7.73 -26.56
C ARG A 34 2.21 -8.41 -25.90
N SER A 35 3.29 -8.67 -26.63
CA SER A 35 4.46 -9.42 -26.10
C SER A 35 5.57 -8.54 -25.53
N GLY A 36 5.94 -7.46 -26.24
CA GLY A 36 7.26 -6.82 -26.15
C GLY A 36 7.60 -6.05 -24.88
N THR A 37 6.86 -6.24 -23.78
CA THR A 37 7.22 -5.69 -22.46
C THR A 37 6.90 -6.67 -21.34
N GLN A 38 7.95 -7.30 -20.81
CA GLN A 38 7.82 -8.24 -19.69
C GLN A 38 7.95 -7.51 -18.33
N GLY A 39 8.74 -6.43 -18.25
CA GLY A 39 8.88 -5.56 -17.06
C GLY A 39 8.22 -4.17 -17.17
N ASN A 40 8.21 -3.43 -16.06
CA ASN A 40 7.55 -2.12 -15.94
C ASN A 40 8.28 -0.97 -16.65
N GLY A 41 9.58 -1.08 -16.91
CA GLY A 41 10.42 -0.01 -17.50
C GLY A 41 10.51 -0.02 -19.03
N GLY A 42 9.69 -0.80 -19.74
CA GLY A 42 9.67 -0.90 -21.19
C GLY A 42 8.37 -0.37 -21.82
N GLY A 43 8.39 -0.18 -23.15
CA GLY A 43 7.22 0.20 -23.95
C GLY A 43 7.44 1.47 -24.75
N MET A 44 6.37 2.25 -24.93
CA MET A 44 6.45 3.59 -25.54
C MET A 44 7.09 4.58 -24.55
N PHE A 45 8.15 5.24 -25.00
CA PHE A 45 8.88 6.29 -24.27
C PHE A 45 8.35 7.67 -24.71
N ALA A 46 9.19 8.71 -24.73
CA ALA A 46 8.82 10.05 -25.18
C ALA A 46 8.17 10.04 -26.57
N ASN A 47 7.22 10.95 -26.78
CA ASN A 47 6.43 11.06 -28.01
C ASN A 47 6.52 12.48 -28.55
N THR A 48 7.01 12.62 -29.77
CA THR A 48 7.02 13.90 -30.48
C THR A 48 5.87 13.91 -31.49
N LEU A 49 4.98 14.91 -31.39
CA LEU A 49 3.93 15.18 -32.37
C LEU A 49 4.30 16.39 -33.23
N ARG A 50 4.22 16.24 -34.55
CA ARG A 50 4.53 17.29 -35.54
C ARG A 50 3.45 17.30 -36.62
N TYR A 51 3.22 18.46 -37.24
CA TYR A 51 2.29 18.62 -38.36
C TYR A 51 3.01 19.19 -39.57
N HIS A 52 2.85 18.55 -40.73
CA HIS A 52 3.41 19.02 -41.98
C HIS A 52 2.49 18.67 -43.15
N ASN A 53 2.23 19.65 -44.02
CA ASN A 53 1.51 19.49 -45.29
C ASN A 53 0.25 18.61 -45.21
N GLY A 54 -0.69 18.95 -44.32
CA GLY A 54 -1.96 18.23 -44.17
C GLY A 54 -1.91 16.93 -43.35
N THR A 55 -0.74 16.55 -42.82
CA THR A 55 -0.53 15.27 -42.11
C THR A 55 0.12 15.48 -40.75
N PHE A 56 -0.40 14.80 -39.73
CA PHE A 56 0.20 14.68 -38.41
C PHE A 56 1.13 13.47 -38.38
N TYR A 57 2.30 13.65 -37.76
CA TYR A 57 3.33 12.64 -37.57
C TYR A 57 3.59 12.54 -36.07
N LEU A 58 3.28 11.39 -35.46
CA LEU A 58 3.75 11.05 -34.12
C LEU A 58 4.91 10.07 -34.25
N ILE A 59 6.05 10.40 -33.67
CA ILE A 59 7.19 9.49 -33.52
C ILE A 59 7.47 9.23 -32.04
N SER A 60 7.91 8.01 -31.74
CA SER A 60 8.19 7.53 -30.39
C SER A 60 9.32 6.51 -30.39
N THR A 61 9.85 6.18 -29.22
CA THR A 61 10.71 5.00 -29.04
C THR A 61 9.94 3.86 -28.39
N TRP A 62 10.02 2.69 -29.01
CA TRP A 62 9.66 1.41 -28.44
C TRP A 62 10.89 0.77 -27.78
N ALA A 63 10.91 0.75 -26.44
CA ALA A 63 11.93 0.09 -25.63
C ALA A 63 11.50 -1.34 -25.27
N SER A 64 12.20 -2.34 -25.79
CA SER A 64 11.88 -3.77 -25.62
C SER A 64 13.14 -4.63 -25.60
N GLU A 65 13.33 -5.41 -24.54
CA GLU A 65 14.42 -6.38 -24.43
C GLU A 65 14.39 -7.42 -25.57
N GLU A 66 13.19 -7.85 -25.99
CA GLU A 66 12.98 -8.81 -27.10
C GLU A 66 13.55 -8.33 -28.45
N LEU A 67 13.77 -7.02 -28.62
CA LEU A 67 14.29 -6.42 -29.85
C LEU A 67 15.79 -6.09 -29.81
N GLY A 68 16.45 -6.39 -28.68
CA GLY A 68 17.86 -6.10 -28.42
C GLY A 68 18.18 -4.63 -28.15
N GLY A 69 17.17 -3.78 -27.95
CA GLY A 69 17.35 -2.34 -27.73
C GLY A 69 16.16 -1.48 -28.17
N PRO A 70 16.25 -0.15 -27.99
CA PRO A 70 15.22 0.80 -28.40
C PRO A 70 15.11 0.90 -29.92
N ARG A 71 13.89 1.08 -30.43
CA ARG A 71 13.62 1.32 -31.85
C ARG A 71 12.62 2.44 -32.04
N PHE A 72 12.81 3.26 -33.07
CA PHE A 72 11.82 4.28 -33.42
C PHE A 72 10.58 3.65 -34.06
N VAL A 73 9.43 4.16 -33.68
CA VAL A 73 8.12 3.81 -34.24
C VAL A 73 7.35 5.09 -34.54
N MET A 74 6.70 5.15 -35.69
CA MET A 74 6.00 6.33 -36.19
C MET A 74 4.59 6.00 -36.67
N PHE A 75 3.64 6.86 -36.32
CA PHE A 75 2.24 6.79 -36.72
C PHE A 75 1.84 8.09 -37.40
N THR A 76 0.94 8.03 -38.38
CA THR A 76 0.49 9.21 -39.13
C THR A 76 -1.03 9.30 -39.19
N SER A 77 -1.58 10.51 -39.18
CA SER A 77 -3.02 10.75 -39.36
C SER A 77 -3.28 12.04 -40.13
N ARG A 78 -4.46 12.14 -40.76
CA ARG A 78 -4.98 13.40 -41.33
C ARG A 78 -6.08 14.04 -40.47
N ASP A 79 -6.57 13.34 -39.45
CA ASP A 79 -7.49 13.89 -38.46
C ASP A 79 -7.08 13.38 -37.05
N PRO A 80 -6.50 14.23 -36.18
CA PRO A 80 -6.05 13.83 -34.85
C PRO A 80 -7.20 13.67 -33.85
N PHE A 81 -8.45 13.80 -34.29
CA PHE A 81 -9.67 13.60 -33.49
C PHE A 81 -10.42 12.31 -33.84
N ASP A 82 -9.80 11.40 -34.60
CA ASP A 82 -10.35 10.08 -34.93
C ASP A 82 -9.29 9.01 -34.66
N ASP A 83 -9.58 8.11 -33.71
CA ASP A 83 -8.78 6.93 -33.38
C ASP A 83 -8.51 6.07 -34.65
N LEU A 84 -9.48 5.96 -35.55
CA LEU A 84 -9.41 5.12 -36.75
C LEU A 84 -8.62 5.76 -37.90
N ALA A 85 -8.35 7.07 -37.84
CA ALA A 85 -7.59 7.79 -38.86
C ALA A 85 -6.06 7.63 -38.75
N TRP A 86 -5.56 7.08 -37.63
CA TRP A 86 -4.14 6.78 -37.42
C TRP A 86 -3.69 5.54 -38.22
N SER A 87 -2.53 5.63 -38.86
CA SER A 87 -1.93 4.57 -39.68
C SER A 87 -1.47 3.36 -38.86
N ASP A 88 -1.18 2.25 -39.54
CA ASP A 88 -0.33 1.20 -38.99
C ASP A 88 1.09 1.73 -38.72
N ALA A 89 1.84 1.03 -37.86
CA ALA A 89 3.16 1.43 -37.40
C ALA A 89 4.22 1.40 -38.52
N ILE A 90 4.80 2.56 -38.78
CA ILE A 90 6.02 2.73 -39.56
C ILE A 90 7.21 2.54 -38.60
N TRP A 91 8.27 1.88 -39.07
CA TRP A 91 9.48 1.65 -38.27
C TRP A 91 10.69 2.38 -38.90
N PRO A 92 10.94 3.65 -38.55
CA PRO A 92 12.15 4.35 -38.95
C PRO A 92 13.41 3.61 -38.50
N ARG A 93 14.46 3.65 -39.33
CA ARG A 93 15.79 3.17 -38.98
C ARG A 93 16.37 4.04 -37.86
N THR A 94 16.49 3.50 -36.65
CA THR A 94 17.16 4.19 -35.54
C THR A 94 18.60 4.58 -35.96
N PRO A 95 19.06 5.83 -35.77
CA PRO A 95 20.41 6.28 -36.13
C PRO A 95 21.50 5.82 -35.14
N GLY A 96 21.20 4.89 -34.24
CA GLY A 96 22.09 4.38 -33.21
C GLY A 96 21.32 3.51 -32.20
N TYR A 97 21.90 3.33 -31.01
CA TYR A 97 21.19 2.83 -29.83
C TYR A 97 20.74 4.04 -29.01
N THR A 98 19.53 4.54 -29.27
CA THR A 98 19.06 5.86 -28.82
C THR A 98 17.55 5.89 -28.57
N ILE A 99 17.10 6.91 -27.85
CA ILE A 99 15.71 7.19 -27.46
C ILE A 99 15.29 8.60 -27.92
N ASP A 100 14.07 9.01 -27.58
CA ASP A 100 13.55 10.38 -27.76
C ASP A 100 13.71 10.99 -29.16
N PRO A 101 13.06 10.41 -30.18
CA PRO A 101 13.07 10.96 -31.54
C PRO A 101 12.21 12.21 -31.69
N ASP A 102 12.74 13.22 -32.36
CA ASP A 102 12.02 14.41 -32.89
C ASP A 102 12.11 14.45 -34.41
N ILE A 103 11.07 14.98 -35.08
CA ILE A 103 11.07 15.19 -36.53
C ILE A 103 11.03 16.69 -36.81
N PHE A 104 12.05 17.18 -37.50
CA PHE A 104 12.13 18.54 -38.00
C PHE A 104 12.02 18.56 -39.53
N PHE A 105 11.22 19.50 -40.05
CA PHE A 105 11.00 19.72 -41.47
C PHE A 105 11.66 21.05 -41.85
N ASP A 106 12.66 21.03 -42.73
CA ASP A 106 13.41 22.22 -43.12
C ASP A 106 12.84 22.89 -44.38
N ASP A 107 13.15 24.17 -44.59
CA ASP A 107 12.70 25.00 -45.71
C ASP A 107 13.19 24.48 -47.08
N ASP A 108 14.25 23.68 -47.10
CA ASP A 108 14.79 23.05 -48.32
C ASP A 108 14.07 21.74 -48.69
N GLY A 109 13.09 21.32 -47.88
CA GLY A 109 12.34 20.07 -48.05
C GLY A 109 13.02 18.84 -47.48
N SER A 110 14.19 18.98 -46.83
CA SER A 110 14.77 17.90 -46.06
C SER A 110 13.97 17.65 -44.77
N VAL A 111 13.95 16.38 -44.34
CA VAL A 111 13.39 15.96 -43.07
C VAL A 111 14.52 15.40 -42.22
N VAL A 112 14.65 15.89 -41.00
CA VAL A 112 15.69 15.51 -40.04
C VAL A 112 15.02 14.78 -38.89
N VAL A 113 15.56 13.63 -38.51
CA VAL A 113 15.28 13.01 -37.21
C VAL A 113 16.42 13.32 -36.25
N ALA A 114 16.10 13.97 -35.13
CA ALA A 114 17.02 14.20 -34.02
C ALA A 114 16.70 13.21 -32.89
N SER A 115 17.70 12.82 -32.08
CA SER A 115 17.50 11.83 -31.01
C SER A 115 18.61 11.85 -29.96
N ALA A 116 18.33 11.29 -28.78
CA ALA A 116 19.19 11.34 -27.60
C ALA A 116 20.61 10.77 -27.85
N GLY A 117 21.59 11.23 -27.09
CA GLY A 117 22.97 10.77 -27.24
C GLY A 117 23.97 11.63 -26.48
N ALA A 118 25.22 11.15 -26.41
CA ALA A 118 26.35 11.89 -25.85
C ALA A 118 27.47 12.01 -26.90
N PRO A 119 27.40 12.99 -27.83
CA PRO A 119 26.41 14.07 -27.95
C PRO A 119 25.10 13.66 -28.64
N ILE A 120 24.11 14.58 -28.67
CA ILE A 120 22.86 14.42 -29.42
C ILE A 120 23.17 14.14 -30.89
N ILE A 121 22.42 13.21 -31.51
CA ILE A 121 22.63 12.80 -32.90
C ILE A 121 21.42 13.13 -33.78
N ALA A 122 21.69 13.38 -35.07
CA ALA A 122 20.68 13.56 -36.10
C ALA A 122 21.00 12.78 -37.37
N ALA A 123 19.98 12.46 -38.15
CA ALA A 123 20.09 11.91 -39.50
C ALA A 123 19.00 12.52 -40.41
N TYR A 124 19.19 12.51 -41.72
CA TYR A 124 18.08 12.78 -42.65
C TYR A 124 17.17 11.56 -42.70
N LEU A 125 15.85 11.76 -42.69
CA LEU A 125 14.82 10.72 -42.68
C LEU A 125 14.01 10.74 -43.99
N ASP A 126 14.03 9.63 -44.73
CA ASP A 126 13.08 9.42 -45.83
C ASP A 126 11.75 8.89 -45.26
N LEU A 127 10.75 9.78 -45.17
CA LEU A 127 9.40 9.44 -44.70
C LEU A 127 8.68 8.40 -45.55
N SER A 128 9.13 8.14 -46.79
CA SER A 128 8.50 7.15 -47.69
C SER A 128 9.03 5.73 -47.52
N THR A 129 10.27 5.56 -47.02
CA THR A 129 10.87 4.24 -46.78
C THR A 129 11.27 3.99 -45.32
N GLY A 130 11.22 5.00 -44.46
CA GLY A 130 11.70 4.94 -43.07
C GLY A 130 13.22 4.88 -42.94
N ASN A 131 14.00 4.94 -44.03
CA ASN A 131 15.45 4.91 -43.95
C ASN A 131 16.03 6.25 -43.49
N THR A 132 17.10 6.17 -42.71
CA THR A 132 17.93 7.31 -42.33
C THR A 132 19.24 7.35 -43.11
N SER A 133 19.82 8.54 -43.24
CA SER A 133 21.21 8.71 -43.66
C SER A 133 22.20 8.17 -42.61
N GLU A 134 23.49 8.16 -42.95
CA GLU A 134 24.54 8.18 -41.93
C GLU A 134 24.29 9.33 -40.94
N PRO A 135 24.43 9.08 -39.63
CA PRO A 135 24.15 10.08 -38.60
C PRO A 135 25.27 11.12 -38.48
N TRP A 136 24.97 12.22 -37.81
CA TRP A 136 25.95 13.22 -37.39
C TRP A 136 25.63 13.78 -36.00
N GLU A 137 26.65 14.30 -35.35
CA GLU A 137 26.56 14.92 -34.03
C GLU A 137 25.99 16.35 -34.13
N LEU A 138 25.07 16.70 -33.24
CA LEU A 138 24.59 18.07 -33.05
C LEU A 138 25.38 18.75 -31.91
N TRP A 139 24.88 18.64 -30.67
CA TRP A 139 25.40 19.33 -29.50
C TRP A 139 25.51 18.37 -28.31
N GLY A 140 26.54 18.56 -27.48
CA GLY A 140 26.77 17.76 -26.27
C GLY A 140 26.11 18.30 -25.00
N GLY A 141 25.18 19.25 -25.13
CA GLY A 141 24.55 19.93 -23.99
C GLY A 141 25.47 20.93 -23.28
N THR A 142 25.04 21.36 -22.09
CA THR A 142 25.82 22.22 -21.18
C THR A 142 26.81 21.43 -20.32
N GLY A 143 26.72 20.10 -20.32
CA GLY A 143 27.55 19.19 -19.52
C GLY A 143 26.79 18.51 -18.38
N GLY A 144 25.46 18.51 -18.43
CA GLY A 144 24.62 17.71 -17.55
C GLY A 144 24.67 16.22 -17.89
N ALA A 145 24.21 15.39 -16.95
CA ALA A 145 23.97 13.96 -17.21
C ALA A 145 22.73 13.79 -18.12
N SER A 146 22.68 12.70 -18.90
CA SER A 146 21.55 12.33 -19.76
C SER A 146 21.04 13.48 -20.64
N ALA A 147 21.79 13.80 -21.69
CA ALA A 147 21.32 14.68 -22.77
C ALA A 147 20.29 13.92 -23.63
N GLU A 148 19.01 14.26 -23.45
CA GLU A 148 17.84 13.56 -23.99
C GLU A 148 16.76 14.56 -24.45
N GLY A 149 15.58 14.09 -24.88
CA GLY A 149 14.49 14.97 -25.37
C GLY A 149 14.88 16.09 -26.36
N PRO A 150 15.63 15.84 -27.45
CA PRO A 150 16.06 16.89 -28.37
C PRO A 150 14.93 17.36 -29.30
N HIS A 151 14.71 18.66 -29.43
CA HIS A 151 13.79 19.24 -30.40
C HIS A 151 14.46 20.34 -31.24
N LEU A 152 14.26 20.29 -32.56
CA LEU A 152 14.80 21.26 -33.50
C LEU A 152 13.76 22.28 -33.97
N TYR A 153 14.13 23.56 -33.96
CA TYR A 153 13.35 24.68 -34.50
C TYR A 153 14.21 25.53 -35.42
N LYS A 154 13.57 26.33 -36.29
CA LYS A 154 14.28 27.28 -37.16
C LYS A 154 13.62 28.66 -37.09
N LYS A 155 14.41 29.68 -36.78
CA LYS A 155 13.94 31.07 -36.61
C LYS A 155 15.05 32.07 -36.91
N ASP A 156 14.73 33.17 -37.59
CA ASP A 156 15.62 34.31 -37.84
C ASP A 156 16.98 33.94 -38.49
N GLY A 157 17.03 32.85 -39.28
CA GLY A 157 18.26 32.34 -39.90
C GLY A 157 19.11 31.42 -39.03
N TYR A 158 18.65 31.11 -37.81
CA TYR A 158 19.26 30.13 -36.91
C TYR A 158 18.39 28.87 -36.79
N TYR A 159 19.06 27.72 -36.68
CA TYR A 159 18.52 26.53 -36.07
C TYR A 159 18.69 26.65 -34.55
N TYR A 160 17.68 26.25 -33.80
CA TYR A 160 17.69 26.13 -32.35
C TYR A 160 17.50 24.66 -31.99
N LEU A 161 18.28 24.18 -31.02
CA LEU A 161 18.20 22.83 -30.48
C LEU A 161 17.94 22.93 -28.98
N LEU A 162 16.73 22.56 -28.58
CA LEU A 162 16.32 22.38 -27.18
C LEU A 162 16.59 20.93 -26.78
N ILE A 163 17.04 20.69 -25.56
CA ILE A 163 17.28 19.35 -24.99
C ILE A 163 16.85 19.31 -23.53
N ALA A 164 16.68 18.11 -22.99
CA ALA A 164 16.69 17.84 -21.56
C ALA A 164 18.11 17.51 -21.05
N GLU A 165 18.45 17.96 -19.84
CA GLU A 165 19.67 17.60 -19.12
C GLU A 165 19.38 17.41 -17.62
N GLY A 166 20.15 16.53 -16.99
CA GLY A 166 20.08 16.16 -15.57
C GLY A 166 19.37 14.83 -15.28
N GLY A 167 18.74 14.24 -16.31
CA GLY A 167 17.80 13.11 -16.18
C GLY A 167 16.48 13.51 -15.51
N THR A 168 15.43 12.72 -15.74
CA THR A 168 14.05 12.99 -15.27
C THR A 168 13.82 12.75 -13.75
N GLN A 169 14.64 13.40 -12.92
CA GLN A 169 14.61 13.40 -11.45
C GLN A 169 14.88 14.83 -10.90
N LEU A 170 15.28 15.00 -9.65
CA LEU A 170 15.44 16.31 -9.00
C LEU A 170 16.47 17.26 -9.67
N ASN A 171 17.33 16.73 -10.55
CA ASN A 171 18.30 17.51 -11.33
C ASN A 171 17.79 17.96 -12.71
N HIS A 172 16.56 17.59 -13.09
CA HIS A 172 16.02 17.80 -14.43
C HIS A 172 15.96 19.27 -14.83
N SER A 173 16.22 19.55 -16.09
CA SER A 173 16.23 20.88 -16.68
C SER A 173 16.10 20.80 -18.19
N ALA A 174 15.59 21.86 -18.83
CA ALA A 174 15.69 22.04 -20.28
C ALA A 174 16.74 23.09 -20.62
N THR A 175 17.60 22.82 -21.60
CA THR A 175 18.69 23.72 -22.05
C THR A 175 18.66 23.87 -23.58
N ILE A 176 19.07 25.02 -24.09
CA ILE A 176 18.99 25.34 -25.52
C ILE A 176 20.34 25.82 -26.07
N ALA A 177 20.60 25.48 -27.33
CA ALA A 177 21.68 26.05 -28.15
C ALA A 177 21.15 26.49 -29.52
N ARG A 178 21.95 27.25 -30.26
CA ARG A 178 21.64 27.66 -31.64
C ARG A 178 22.84 27.55 -32.57
N SER A 179 22.58 27.48 -33.87
CA SER A 179 23.59 27.46 -34.93
C SER A 179 23.02 28.02 -36.23
N MET A 180 23.85 28.59 -37.11
CA MET A 180 23.44 28.92 -38.49
C MET A 180 23.44 27.68 -39.42
N SER A 181 23.78 26.50 -38.89
CA SER A 181 23.84 25.24 -39.64
C SER A 181 23.51 24.04 -38.75
N LEU A 182 22.78 23.06 -39.28
CA LEU A 182 22.57 21.75 -38.64
C LEU A 182 23.86 20.96 -38.37
N ARG A 183 25.02 21.41 -38.89
CA ARG A 183 26.35 20.86 -38.61
C ARG A 183 27.16 21.67 -37.58
N GLY A 184 26.50 22.59 -36.87
CA GLY A 184 27.14 23.46 -35.88
C GLY A 184 28.08 24.51 -36.50
N PRO A 185 28.99 25.11 -35.70
CA PRO A 185 29.12 24.93 -34.26
C PRO A 185 27.90 25.48 -33.49
N TRP A 186 27.54 24.82 -32.38
CA TRP A 186 26.40 25.19 -31.56
C TRP A 186 26.79 26.14 -30.43
N GLU A 187 26.18 27.32 -30.41
CA GLU A 187 26.29 28.32 -29.35
C GLU A 187 25.22 28.05 -28.29
N ALA A 188 25.62 27.60 -27.09
CA ALA A 188 24.72 27.44 -25.96
C ALA A 188 24.16 28.79 -25.50
N ALA A 189 22.88 28.84 -25.14
CA ALA A 189 22.27 30.07 -24.63
C ALA A 189 22.93 30.52 -23.31
N PRO A 190 23.37 31.80 -23.18
CA PRO A 190 23.99 32.31 -21.96
C PRO A 190 23.11 32.28 -20.69
N ALA A 191 21.81 32.03 -20.85
CA ALA A 191 20.81 31.96 -19.78
C ALA A 191 20.37 30.53 -19.44
N ASN A 192 21.08 29.49 -19.90
CA ASN A 192 20.74 28.10 -19.58
C ASN A 192 20.84 27.80 -18.07
N PRO A 193 19.95 26.95 -17.51
CA PRO A 193 18.81 26.29 -18.17
C PRO A 193 17.63 27.24 -18.42
N LEU A 194 16.88 27.01 -19.50
CA LEU A 194 15.67 27.80 -19.81
C LEU A 194 14.57 27.60 -18.77
N VAL A 195 14.41 26.37 -18.28
CA VAL A 195 13.49 26.02 -17.20
C VAL A 195 14.06 24.86 -16.39
N SER A 196 13.99 24.99 -15.06
CA SER A 196 14.34 23.97 -14.08
C SER A 196 13.99 24.45 -12.68
N ASN A 197 13.51 23.54 -11.82
CA ASN A 197 13.38 23.77 -10.38
C ASN A 197 14.45 22.99 -9.58
N LYS A 198 15.58 22.59 -10.19
CA LYS A 198 16.64 21.84 -9.48
C LYS A 198 17.31 22.69 -8.39
N ASN A 199 17.54 22.07 -7.23
CA ASN A 199 18.02 22.73 -5.99
C ASN A 199 17.06 23.82 -5.46
N THR A 200 15.75 23.60 -5.59
CA THR A 200 14.71 24.47 -5.01
C THR A 200 13.67 23.62 -4.28
N ASP A 201 12.96 24.23 -3.33
CA ASP A 201 11.85 23.62 -2.59
C ASP A 201 10.48 23.92 -3.23
N GLU A 202 10.43 24.29 -4.53
CA GLU A 202 9.17 24.56 -5.23
C GLU A 202 8.26 23.32 -5.27
N TYR A 203 6.94 23.55 -5.29
CA TYR A 203 5.92 22.49 -5.36
C TYR A 203 6.00 21.60 -6.60
N PHE A 204 6.33 22.22 -7.74
CA PHE A 204 6.52 21.52 -9.02
C PHE A 204 7.98 21.09 -9.13
N GLN A 205 8.23 19.79 -9.05
CA GLN A 205 9.57 19.23 -9.09
C GLN A 205 9.88 18.57 -10.43
N THR A 206 11.15 18.18 -10.62
CA THR A 206 11.65 17.46 -11.80
C THR A 206 11.33 18.13 -13.14
N VAL A 207 11.29 19.46 -13.19
CA VAL A 207 10.82 20.23 -14.36
C VAL A 207 11.84 20.18 -15.50
N GLY A 208 11.42 19.66 -16.66
CA GLY A 208 12.26 19.49 -17.84
C GLY A 208 11.53 18.77 -18.98
N HIS A 209 12.29 18.20 -19.93
CA HIS A 209 11.77 17.53 -21.14
C HIS A 209 10.67 18.36 -21.82
N ALA A 210 11.08 19.54 -22.30
CA ALA A 210 10.18 20.59 -22.75
C ALA A 210 10.14 20.70 -24.28
N ASP A 211 8.99 21.09 -24.83
CA ASP A 211 8.80 21.39 -26.26
C ASP A 211 8.18 22.78 -26.43
N LEU A 212 8.59 23.49 -27.49
CA LEU A 212 8.20 24.86 -27.82
C LEU A 212 7.35 24.90 -29.08
N PHE A 213 6.33 25.76 -29.08
CA PHE A 213 5.43 25.94 -30.22
C PHE A 213 4.95 27.39 -30.34
N GLN A 214 4.36 27.73 -31.48
CA GLN A 214 3.72 29.03 -31.72
C GLN A 214 2.20 28.89 -31.75
N ASP A 215 1.49 29.93 -31.32
CA ASP A 215 0.06 30.10 -31.58
C ASP A 215 -0.22 30.69 -32.97
N SER A 216 -1.50 30.95 -33.29
CA SER A 216 -1.92 31.53 -34.56
C SER A 216 -1.56 33.01 -34.76
N GLU A 217 -1.11 33.70 -33.71
CA GLU A 217 -0.62 35.08 -33.78
C GLU A 217 0.93 35.14 -33.86
N GLY A 218 1.60 34.02 -33.59
CA GLY A 218 3.05 33.87 -33.61
C GLY A 218 3.72 34.04 -32.24
N ASN A 219 2.96 34.15 -31.15
CA ASN A 219 3.55 34.16 -29.80
C ASN A 219 4.12 32.76 -29.48
N TRP A 220 5.22 32.71 -28.74
CA TRP A 220 5.89 31.46 -28.36
C TRP A 220 5.42 30.96 -27.01
N TRP A 221 5.11 29.67 -26.96
CA TRP A 221 4.65 28.93 -25.78
C TRP A 221 5.53 27.69 -25.59
N GLY A 222 5.44 27.08 -24.41
CA GLY A 222 6.15 25.85 -24.11
C GLY A 222 5.40 24.99 -23.10
N VAL A 223 5.57 23.67 -23.23
CA VAL A 223 5.14 22.66 -22.26
C VAL A 223 6.35 21.91 -21.73
N ALA A 224 6.26 21.41 -20.50
CA ALA A 224 7.31 20.62 -19.83
C ALA A 224 6.65 19.62 -18.88
N LEU A 225 7.33 18.50 -18.60
CA LEU A 225 6.87 17.59 -17.54
C LEU A 225 7.25 18.12 -16.16
N SER A 226 6.48 17.71 -15.15
CA SER A 226 6.80 17.92 -13.73
C SER A 226 6.16 16.82 -12.88
N THR A 227 6.73 16.54 -11.72
CA THR A 227 6.15 15.69 -10.70
C THR A 227 5.72 16.52 -9.49
N LEU A 228 4.69 16.04 -8.78
CA LEU A 228 4.25 16.60 -7.52
C LEU A 228 4.87 15.80 -6.36
N SER A 229 5.52 16.48 -5.43
CA SER A 229 5.97 15.90 -4.17
C SER A 229 5.80 16.90 -3.03
N TRP A 230 5.60 16.40 -1.83
CA TRP A 230 5.52 17.20 -0.61
C TRP A 230 6.04 16.38 0.58
N PRO A 231 6.52 17.02 1.66
CA PRO A 231 7.06 16.28 2.80
C PRO A 231 5.98 15.46 3.51
N GLU A 232 6.39 14.35 4.13
CA GLU A 232 5.50 13.49 4.91
C GLU A 232 4.78 14.28 6.02
N GLY A 233 3.48 14.04 6.19
CA GLY A 233 2.63 14.79 7.12
C GLY A 233 2.31 16.24 6.74
N SER A 234 2.80 16.75 5.60
CA SER A 234 2.54 18.12 5.13
C SER A 234 1.34 18.22 4.19
N TRP A 235 0.75 19.42 4.12
CA TRP A 235 -0.26 19.77 3.11
C TRP A 235 0.40 20.18 1.79
N PRO A 236 -0.25 19.95 0.63
CA PRO A 236 0.22 20.51 -0.63
C PRO A 236 0.12 22.04 -0.62
N ILE A 237 1.26 22.71 -0.81
CA ILE A 237 1.36 24.17 -0.94
C ILE A 237 1.79 24.44 -2.37
N ALA A 238 0.91 25.00 -3.20
CA ALA A 238 1.25 25.33 -4.58
C ALA A 238 2.16 26.57 -4.65
N ASP A 239 3.37 26.39 -5.18
CA ASP A 239 4.32 27.46 -5.52
C ASP A 239 4.59 27.48 -7.03
N GLN A 240 5.14 28.59 -7.56
CA GLN A 240 5.28 28.79 -9.00
C GLN A 240 6.51 28.07 -9.57
N VAL A 241 6.37 27.45 -10.77
CA VAL A 241 7.53 27.10 -11.59
C VAL A 241 8.29 28.39 -11.91
N LYS A 242 9.54 28.51 -11.48
CA LYS A 242 10.26 29.79 -11.47
C LYS A 242 10.81 30.15 -12.85
N GLY A 243 10.01 30.89 -13.62
CA GLY A 243 10.40 31.58 -14.85
C GLY A 243 9.67 32.91 -15.00
N GLN A 244 10.26 33.88 -15.71
CA GLN A 244 9.57 35.14 -16.04
C GLN A 244 8.56 34.93 -17.17
N MET A 245 7.32 34.57 -16.84
CA MET A 245 6.20 34.70 -17.75
C MET A 245 5.82 36.18 -17.90
N SER A 246 5.77 36.67 -19.15
CA SER A 246 5.36 38.04 -19.46
C SER A 246 4.51 38.09 -20.73
N GLY A 247 3.22 38.42 -20.55
CA GLY A 247 2.21 38.44 -21.61
C GLY A 247 0.82 38.19 -21.04
N PRO A 248 -0.26 38.45 -21.80
CA PRO A 248 -1.58 37.93 -21.47
C PRO A 248 -1.59 36.39 -21.63
N LEU A 249 -2.35 35.69 -20.79
CA LEU A 249 -2.78 34.33 -21.11
C LEU A 249 -3.81 34.38 -22.25
N PRO A 250 -3.97 33.31 -23.05
CA PRO A 250 -5.00 33.25 -24.08
C PRO A 250 -6.41 33.39 -23.48
N GLU A 251 -7.36 33.92 -24.26
CA GLU A 251 -8.76 33.93 -23.82
C GLU A 251 -9.28 32.50 -23.64
N LYS A 252 -9.90 32.23 -22.47
CA LYS A 252 -10.41 30.89 -22.15
C LYS A 252 -11.45 30.44 -23.16
N SER A 253 -11.20 29.30 -23.83
CA SER A 253 -12.05 28.75 -24.87
C SER A 253 -12.22 27.24 -24.67
N SER A 254 -13.46 26.79 -24.44
CA SER A 254 -13.78 25.38 -24.43
C SER A 254 -13.52 24.72 -25.80
N ILE A 255 -13.18 23.43 -25.77
CA ILE A 255 -13.09 22.57 -26.95
C ILE A 255 -14.21 21.52 -26.93
N PHE A 256 -15.10 21.61 -27.92
CA PHE A 256 -16.28 20.74 -28.05
C PHE A 256 -16.02 19.47 -28.87
N ARG A 257 -14.83 19.32 -29.47
CA ARG A 257 -14.42 18.14 -30.26
C ARG A 257 -13.39 17.34 -29.47
N GLY A 258 -13.67 16.07 -29.24
CA GLY A 258 -12.81 15.14 -28.51
C GLY A 258 -13.57 13.92 -28.04
N LEU A 259 -12.84 12.94 -27.50
CA LEU A 259 -13.34 11.71 -26.90
C LEU A 259 -13.31 11.85 -25.37
N GLY A 260 -14.28 11.27 -24.66
CA GLY A 260 -14.36 11.35 -23.20
C GLY A 260 -14.62 12.77 -22.65
N PRO A 261 -14.52 12.96 -21.31
CA PRO A 261 -14.64 14.27 -20.64
C PRO A 261 -13.41 15.15 -20.88
N SER A 262 -13.44 16.41 -20.39
CA SER A 262 -12.25 17.28 -20.35
C SER A 262 -11.32 16.83 -19.22
N VAL A 263 -10.02 17.15 -19.30
CA VAL A 263 -9.05 16.81 -18.25
C VAL A 263 -9.46 17.47 -16.93
N GLY A 264 -9.53 16.69 -15.85
CA GLY A 264 -9.97 17.15 -14.54
C GLY A 264 -11.49 17.19 -14.33
N GLU A 265 -12.32 16.84 -15.31
CA GLU A 265 -13.77 16.66 -15.10
C GLU A 265 -14.10 15.29 -14.47
N ALA A 266 -15.24 15.21 -13.78
CA ALA A 266 -15.73 13.95 -13.23
C ALA A 266 -16.23 13.02 -14.37
N ASP A 267 -15.99 11.73 -14.21
CA ASP A 267 -16.31 10.69 -15.19
C ASP A 267 -17.47 9.83 -14.65
N ILE A 268 -18.55 9.71 -15.42
CA ILE A 268 -19.78 9.00 -15.05
C ILE A 268 -20.14 8.11 -16.24
N VAL A 269 -20.12 6.79 -16.04
CA VAL A 269 -20.21 5.80 -17.11
C VAL A 269 -21.21 4.71 -16.71
N ASP A 270 -22.32 4.63 -17.44
CA ASP A 270 -23.45 3.70 -17.17
C ASP A 270 -23.61 2.62 -18.27
N PHE A 271 -22.58 2.44 -19.12
CA PHE A 271 -22.46 1.35 -20.10
C PHE A 271 -23.70 1.09 -21.01
N GLU A 272 -24.43 2.14 -21.35
CA GLU A 272 -25.64 2.17 -22.18
C GLU A 272 -25.61 1.26 -23.43
N PRO A 273 -26.73 0.61 -23.83
CA PRO A 273 -26.81 -0.27 -24.99
C PRO A 273 -26.33 0.35 -26.31
N GLY A 274 -25.30 -0.25 -26.90
CA GLY A 274 -24.69 0.22 -28.15
C GLY A 274 -23.63 1.31 -27.95
N SER A 275 -23.30 1.68 -26.72
CA SER A 275 -22.09 2.45 -26.41
C SER A 275 -20.83 1.55 -26.46
N ALA A 276 -19.65 2.14 -26.27
CA ALA A 276 -18.36 1.46 -26.24
C ALA A 276 -17.63 1.80 -24.94
N LEU A 277 -16.55 1.05 -24.62
CA LEU A 277 -15.64 1.44 -23.53
C LEU A 277 -15.08 2.86 -23.81
N PRO A 278 -15.01 3.75 -22.81
CA PRO A 278 -14.54 5.12 -23.03
C PRO A 278 -13.07 5.17 -23.48
N SER A 279 -12.74 5.91 -24.55
CA SER A 279 -11.39 5.95 -25.12
C SER A 279 -10.29 6.52 -24.19
N HIS A 280 -10.63 7.11 -23.05
CA HIS A 280 -9.66 7.53 -22.03
C HIS A 280 -9.35 6.45 -20.98
N TRP A 281 -10.16 5.37 -20.92
CA TRP A 281 -9.88 4.18 -20.13
C TRP A 281 -8.80 3.32 -20.81
N VAL A 282 -8.04 2.57 -20.02
CA VAL A 282 -6.88 1.80 -20.45
C VAL A 282 -6.79 0.44 -19.75
N HIS A 283 -6.23 -0.54 -20.46
CA HIS A 283 -5.86 -1.85 -19.96
C HIS A 283 -4.36 -1.90 -19.62
N TRP A 284 -3.96 -2.78 -18.71
CA TRP A 284 -2.54 -3.08 -18.48
C TRP A 284 -2.05 -4.11 -19.53
N ARG A 285 -1.24 -3.63 -20.49
CA ARG A 285 -1.04 -4.23 -21.82
C ARG A 285 -2.35 -4.28 -22.63
N ALA A 286 -2.27 -4.64 -23.92
CA ALA A 286 -3.48 -4.78 -24.74
C ALA A 286 -4.24 -6.08 -24.37
N PRO A 287 -5.59 -6.06 -24.27
CA PRO A 287 -6.38 -7.23 -23.88
C PRO A 287 -6.17 -8.40 -24.84
N PHE A 288 -6.28 -9.64 -24.33
CA PHE A 288 -5.97 -10.86 -25.07
C PHE A 288 -7.14 -11.30 -25.97
N ASP A 289 -8.32 -11.54 -25.39
CA ASP A 289 -9.58 -11.56 -26.13
C ASP A 289 -10.32 -10.22 -25.90
N ALA A 290 -11.06 -9.76 -26.92
CA ALA A 290 -11.98 -8.64 -26.78
C ALA A 290 -13.31 -9.07 -26.14
N ASN A 291 -13.67 -10.36 -26.23
CA ASN A 291 -14.90 -10.92 -25.65
C ASN A 291 -14.88 -10.98 -24.10
N ASP A 292 -13.71 -10.77 -23.49
CA ASP A 292 -13.54 -10.67 -22.03
C ASP A 292 -14.24 -9.42 -21.45
N PHE A 293 -14.55 -8.44 -22.30
CA PHE A 293 -15.26 -7.20 -21.94
C PHE A 293 -16.54 -7.08 -22.79
N ALA A 294 -17.71 -6.93 -22.16
CA ALA A 294 -18.97 -6.69 -22.87
C ALA A 294 -19.79 -5.57 -22.23
N VAL A 295 -20.08 -4.54 -23.03
CA VAL A 295 -20.94 -3.39 -22.67
C VAL A 295 -22.41 -3.75 -22.96
N SER A 296 -23.30 -3.56 -21.98
CA SER A 296 -24.73 -3.92 -22.04
C SER A 296 -25.01 -5.31 -22.67
N PRO A 297 -24.46 -6.40 -22.12
CA PRO A 297 -24.80 -7.73 -22.59
C PRO A 297 -26.26 -8.04 -22.26
N LYS A 298 -26.98 -8.63 -23.23
CA LYS A 298 -28.44 -8.88 -23.18
C LYS A 298 -28.91 -9.49 -21.85
N GLY A 299 -29.83 -8.81 -21.17
CA GLY A 299 -30.36 -9.17 -19.85
C GLY A 299 -29.59 -8.57 -18.66
N PHE A 300 -28.51 -7.84 -18.93
CA PHE A 300 -27.72 -7.03 -18.01
C PHE A 300 -27.40 -5.69 -18.70
N GLU A 301 -28.42 -5.04 -19.24
CA GLU A 301 -28.35 -3.69 -19.78
C GLU A 301 -27.83 -2.70 -18.72
N ASN A 302 -27.10 -1.67 -19.17
CA ASN A 302 -26.36 -0.70 -18.34
C ASN A 302 -25.29 -1.34 -17.42
N THR A 303 -24.58 -2.37 -17.92
CA THR A 303 -23.43 -2.98 -17.21
C THR A 303 -22.22 -3.19 -18.11
N LEU A 304 -21.03 -3.28 -17.50
CA LEU A 304 -19.84 -3.86 -18.11
C LEU A 304 -19.61 -5.26 -17.51
N ARG A 305 -19.80 -6.31 -18.30
CA ARG A 305 -19.41 -7.67 -17.91
C ARG A 305 -17.92 -7.86 -18.17
N LEU A 306 -17.23 -8.35 -17.13
CA LEU A 306 -15.88 -8.90 -17.20
C LEU A 306 -15.94 -10.43 -17.18
N THR A 307 -15.16 -11.11 -18.03
CA THR A 307 -14.96 -12.57 -17.99
C THR A 307 -13.71 -12.89 -17.17
N ALA A 308 -13.81 -13.71 -16.13
CA ALA A 308 -12.67 -14.02 -15.25
C ALA A 308 -11.48 -14.64 -16.01
N SER A 309 -10.29 -14.07 -15.82
CA SER A 309 -9.02 -14.59 -16.35
C SER A 309 -8.36 -15.59 -15.40
N ARG A 310 -7.49 -16.47 -15.91
CA ARG A 310 -6.70 -17.41 -15.08
C ARG A 310 -5.75 -16.68 -14.11
N ALA A 311 -5.19 -15.55 -14.56
CA ALA A 311 -4.29 -14.72 -13.80
C ALA A 311 -5.01 -13.47 -13.29
N ASN A 312 -4.65 -13.06 -12.08
CA ASN A 312 -5.07 -11.80 -11.46
C ASN A 312 -4.08 -10.67 -11.79
N LEU A 313 -4.27 -9.51 -11.14
CA LEU A 313 -3.46 -8.30 -11.35
C LEU A 313 -1.97 -8.47 -11.01
N THR A 314 -1.65 -9.28 -10.00
CA THR A 314 -0.28 -9.60 -9.59
C THR A 314 0.42 -10.53 -10.58
N THR A 315 -0.36 -11.44 -11.20
CA THR A 315 0.09 -12.55 -12.07
C THR A 315 0.97 -13.59 -11.35
N ASP A 316 1.24 -14.72 -12.01
CA ASP A 316 2.12 -15.79 -11.49
C ASP A 316 3.38 -15.98 -12.36
N ALA A 317 4.35 -16.74 -11.84
CA ALA A 317 5.60 -17.05 -12.57
C ALA A 317 5.42 -17.94 -13.82
N LYS A 318 4.17 -18.22 -14.23
CA LYS A 318 3.82 -18.92 -15.48
C LYS A 318 3.09 -18.01 -16.47
N PHE A 319 2.64 -16.83 -16.03
CA PHE A 319 1.85 -15.90 -16.81
C PHE A 319 2.63 -15.38 -18.02
N ASN A 320 1.98 -15.43 -19.19
CA ASN A 320 2.56 -14.91 -20.42
C ASN A 320 1.52 -14.09 -21.20
N ALA A 321 1.70 -12.77 -21.20
CA ALA A 321 0.85 -11.80 -21.91
C ALA A 321 0.75 -12.01 -23.44
N SER A 322 1.61 -12.87 -24.01
CA SER A 322 1.55 -13.26 -25.42
C SER A 322 0.53 -14.37 -25.69
N THR A 323 0.06 -15.08 -24.67
CA THR A 323 -0.77 -16.30 -24.77
C THR A 323 -1.97 -16.33 -23.83
N GLU A 324 -2.03 -15.44 -22.85
CA GLU A 324 -3.17 -15.21 -21.96
C GLU A 324 -3.22 -13.73 -21.54
N GLY A 325 -4.33 -13.29 -20.96
CA GLY A 325 -4.53 -11.91 -20.49
C GLY A 325 -4.96 -11.84 -19.02
N VAL A 326 -5.04 -10.62 -18.50
CA VAL A 326 -5.68 -10.30 -17.22
C VAL A 326 -6.89 -9.43 -17.52
N THR A 327 -8.07 -9.82 -17.03
CA THR A 327 -9.32 -9.08 -17.32
C THR A 327 -9.46 -7.87 -16.40
N ALA A 328 -8.76 -6.80 -16.75
CA ALA A 328 -8.84 -5.52 -16.05
C ALA A 328 -8.93 -4.33 -17.02
N VAL A 329 -9.62 -3.28 -16.60
CA VAL A 329 -9.67 -1.98 -17.27
C VAL A 329 -9.68 -0.87 -16.21
N PHE A 330 -9.00 0.23 -16.50
CA PHE A 330 -8.69 1.29 -15.54
C PHE A 330 -8.95 2.68 -16.14
N ARG A 331 -9.12 3.69 -15.30
CA ARG A 331 -8.92 5.10 -15.67
C ARG A 331 -7.74 5.68 -14.89
N ARG A 332 -7.13 6.75 -15.38
CA ARG A 332 -6.05 7.45 -14.66
C ARG A 332 -6.62 8.19 -13.44
N GLN A 333 -5.88 8.21 -12.34
CA GLN A 333 -6.14 9.12 -11.23
C GLN A 333 -5.64 10.52 -11.62
N GLU A 334 -6.54 11.50 -11.68
CA GLU A 334 -6.23 12.89 -12.08
C GLU A 334 -6.17 13.88 -10.90
N HIS A 335 -6.61 13.45 -9.71
CA HIS A 335 -6.65 14.27 -8.49
C HIS A 335 -6.10 13.50 -7.29
N THR A 336 -5.45 14.19 -6.36
CA THR A 336 -4.98 13.62 -5.09
C THR A 336 -6.12 13.35 -4.10
N ILE A 337 -7.25 14.04 -4.25
CA ILE A 337 -8.49 13.85 -3.48
C ILE A 337 -9.61 13.61 -4.50
N PHE A 338 -10.24 12.44 -4.44
CA PHE A 338 -11.33 12.03 -5.32
C PHE A 338 -12.20 10.97 -4.63
N ASN A 339 -13.42 10.79 -5.12
CA ASN A 339 -14.26 9.64 -4.78
C ASN A 339 -14.31 8.70 -5.99
N PHE A 340 -14.38 7.40 -5.74
CA PHE A 340 -14.65 6.37 -6.76
C PHE A 340 -15.73 5.42 -6.25
N THR A 341 -16.66 5.04 -7.12
CA THR A 341 -17.77 4.15 -6.84
C THR A 341 -18.07 3.32 -8.08
N ALA A 342 -18.30 2.02 -7.92
CA ALA A 342 -18.76 1.12 -8.96
C ALA A 342 -19.69 0.07 -8.35
N ASP A 343 -20.84 -0.16 -8.98
CA ASP A 343 -21.78 -1.21 -8.57
C ASP A 343 -21.37 -2.54 -9.21
N ILE A 344 -21.24 -3.59 -8.39
CA ILE A 344 -20.73 -4.90 -8.82
C ILE A 344 -21.81 -5.97 -8.66
N HIS A 345 -22.27 -6.54 -9.77
CA HIS A 345 -23.17 -7.68 -9.76
C HIS A 345 -22.39 -9.00 -9.73
N LEU A 346 -22.39 -9.70 -8.61
CA LEU A 346 -21.68 -10.98 -8.46
C LEU A 346 -22.29 -12.08 -9.35
N GLY A 347 -21.43 -12.85 -10.01
CA GLY A 347 -21.82 -13.88 -10.99
C GLY A 347 -20.92 -15.11 -10.96
N PHE A 348 -20.35 -15.42 -9.79
CA PHE A 348 -19.32 -16.43 -9.59
C PHE A 348 -19.75 -17.87 -9.93
N GLY A 349 -18.75 -18.72 -10.16
CA GLY A 349 -18.90 -20.15 -10.00
C GLY A 349 -19.05 -20.54 -8.52
N LYS A 350 -18.92 -21.84 -8.25
CA LYS A 350 -18.86 -22.38 -6.87
C LYS A 350 -17.46 -22.89 -6.53
N SER A 351 -16.45 -22.30 -7.15
CA SER A 351 -15.04 -22.53 -6.83
C SER A 351 -14.69 -21.73 -5.58
N ALA A 352 -13.82 -22.27 -4.73
CA ALA A 352 -12.99 -21.41 -3.90
C ALA A 352 -12.06 -20.57 -4.80
N GLU A 353 -11.61 -19.42 -4.32
CA GLU A 353 -10.73 -18.47 -5.03
C GLU A 353 -11.29 -17.80 -6.31
N ASP A 354 -12.59 -17.90 -6.63
CA ASP A 354 -13.23 -17.04 -7.65
C ASP A 354 -13.30 -15.59 -7.10
N GLU A 355 -12.67 -14.61 -7.77
CA GLU A 355 -12.61 -13.18 -7.33
C GLU A 355 -13.16 -12.17 -8.36
N VAL A 356 -13.71 -11.04 -7.88
CA VAL A 356 -14.03 -9.84 -8.68
C VAL A 356 -14.00 -8.58 -7.81
N GLY A 357 -13.56 -7.44 -8.34
CA GLY A 357 -13.40 -6.21 -7.55
C GLY A 357 -12.93 -4.97 -8.31
N VAL A 358 -12.59 -3.93 -7.56
CA VAL A 358 -11.97 -2.66 -8.01
C VAL A 358 -10.51 -2.63 -7.57
N SER A 359 -9.62 -2.02 -8.36
CA SER A 359 -8.19 -1.87 -8.01
C SER A 359 -7.67 -0.45 -8.19
N ASN A 360 -6.90 0.03 -7.20
CA ASN A 360 -5.98 1.14 -7.38
C ASN A 360 -4.62 0.59 -7.82
N PHE A 361 -4.36 0.60 -9.14
CA PHE A 361 -3.24 -0.11 -9.76
C PHE A 361 -2.12 0.84 -10.19
N GLY A 362 -0.95 0.70 -9.56
CA GLY A 362 0.31 1.32 -10.02
C GLY A 362 1.13 0.35 -10.89
N THR A 363 1.42 -0.84 -10.36
CA THR A 363 2.09 -1.95 -11.06
C THR A 363 1.57 -3.30 -10.53
N PRO A 364 1.90 -4.46 -11.15
CA PRO A 364 1.53 -5.78 -10.63
C PRO A 364 2.06 -6.08 -9.22
N ASN A 365 3.12 -5.39 -8.77
CA ASN A 365 3.67 -5.56 -7.43
C ASN A 365 3.27 -4.40 -6.50
N GLN A 366 2.39 -3.50 -6.97
CA GLN A 366 1.98 -2.26 -6.32
C GLN A 366 0.55 -1.89 -6.75
N HIS A 367 -0.43 -2.65 -6.25
CA HIS A 367 -1.85 -2.37 -6.40
C HIS A 367 -2.59 -2.66 -5.09
N VAL A 368 -3.78 -2.07 -4.93
CA VAL A 368 -4.66 -2.28 -3.77
C VAL A 368 -6.06 -2.56 -4.28
N ASP A 369 -6.58 -3.74 -3.96
CA ASP A 369 -7.82 -4.28 -4.53
C ASP A 369 -8.95 -4.37 -3.50
N VAL A 370 -10.20 -4.33 -3.93
CA VAL A 370 -11.41 -4.44 -3.11
C VAL A 370 -12.42 -5.33 -3.84
N GLY A 371 -12.68 -6.54 -3.33
CA GLY A 371 -13.48 -7.59 -4.00
C GLY A 371 -14.13 -8.64 -3.07
N VAL A 372 -14.55 -9.80 -3.60
CA VAL A 372 -15.32 -10.85 -2.88
C VAL A 372 -14.83 -12.28 -3.25
N VAL A 373 -14.83 -13.26 -2.31
CA VAL A 373 -14.29 -14.66 -2.41
C VAL A 373 -15.13 -15.69 -1.54
N TYR A 374 -14.71 -16.97 -1.28
CA TYR A 374 -15.58 -18.11 -0.81
C TYR A 374 -14.88 -19.30 -0.02
N LEU A 375 -15.19 -19.65 1.28
CA LEU A 375 -14.38 -20.50 2.27
C LEU A 375 -15.09 -21.33 3.45
N GLU A 376 -14.39 -21.94 4.49
CA GLU A 376 -14.85 -22.87 5.65
C GLU A 376 -14.14 -22.80 7.11
N ALA A 377 -14.20 -23.81 8.07
CA ALA A 377 -14.09 -23.69 9.62
C ALA A 377 -13.55 -24.89 10.59
N ALA A 378 -13.50 -24.85 11.99
CA ALA A 378 -13.43 -26.09 12.93
C ALA A 378 -13.11 -26.41 14.55
N SER A 379 -12.74 -25.65 15.68
CA SER A 379 -12.77 -26.08 17.20
C SER A 379 -12.56 -25.02 18.41
N ASP A 380 -12.16 -25.33 19.71
CA ASP A 380 -12.43 -24.66 21.09
C ASP A 380 -11.26 -24.10 22.09
N SER A 381 -11.48 -23.27 23.20
CA SER A 381 -10.41 -22.49 24.02
C SER A 381 -10.63 -21.63 25.37
N ALA A 382 -9.60 -20.85 25.88
CA ALA A 382 -9.51 -19.75 26.93
C ALA A 382 -8.53 -18.51 26.70
N THR A 383 -8.84 -17.29 27.26
CA THR A 383 -8.14 -15.97 26.98
C THR A 383 -7.31 -15.27 28.09
N THR A 384 -7.77 -15.15 29.36
CA THR A 384 -7.12 -14.30 30.41
C THR A 384 -6.36 -15.11 31.47
N PHE A 385 -5.20 -14.65 31.95
CA PHE A 385 -4.34 -15.39 32.90
C PHE A 385 -4.03 -14.65 34.20
N ARG A 386 -3.96 -15.40 35.31
CA ARG A 386 -3.45 -14.92 36.61
C ARG A 386 -2.27 -15.79 37.07
N LEU A 387 -1.08 -15.21 37.07
CA LEU A 387 0.15 -15.81 37.58
C LEU A 387 0.35 -15.51 39.07
N ARG A 388 1.04 -16.42 39.78
CA ARG A 388 1.61 -16.17 41.10
C ARG A 388 3.06 -16.66 41.13
N ALA A 389 4.02 -15.76 41.36
CA ALA A 389 5.45 -16.08 41.35
C ALA A 389 6.24 -15.13 42.26
N ASN A 390 7.23 -15.64 43.00
CA ASN A 390 8.14 -14.90 43.88
C ASN A 390 7.46 -13.88 44.83
N GLY A 391 6.24 -14.19 45.30
CA GLY A 391 5.45 -13.31 46.17
C GLY A 391 4.64 -12.22 45.45
N LEU A 392 4.65 -12.20 44.12
CA LEU A 392 3.81 -11.33 43.29
C LEU A 392 2.57 -12.06 42.78
N VAL A 393 1.45 -11.34 42.69
CA VAL A 393 0.26 -11.74 41.93
C VAL A 393 0.19 -10.88 40.66
N ILE A 394 0.21 -11.51 39.48
CA ILE A 394 0.29 -10.81 38.19
C ILE A 394 -0.88 -11.23 37.31
N PHE A 395 -1.62 -10.27 36.76
CA PHE A 395 -2.60 -10.51 35.70
C PHE A 395 -1.97 -10.25 34.32
N LEU A 396 -2.29 -11.11 33.37
CA LEU A 396 -1.99 -10.96 31.94
C LEU A 396 -3.34 -10.79 31.23
N ASP A 397 -3.62 -9.54 30.82
CA ASP A 397 -4.94 -9.02 30.48
C ASP A 397 -6.00 -9.23 31.59
N THR A 398 -7.21 -8.69 31.39
CA THR A 398 -8.20 -8.53 32.49
C THR A 398 -9.66 -8.76 32.13
N TRP A 399 -9.96 -9.39 30.98
CA TRP A 399 -11.32 -9.63 30.46
C TRP A 399 -12.10 -10.73 31.22
N LEU A 400 -12.28 -10.49 32.52
CA LEU A 400 -13.10 -11.27 33.45
C LEU A 400 -14.58 -10.88 33.34
N ASP A 401 -14.84 -9.59 33.14
CA ASP A 401 -16.18 -9.04 33.04
C ASP A 401 -16.70 -9.18 31.59
N LYS A 402 -16.84 -10.41 31.11
CA LYS A 402 -17.30 -10.78 29.75
C LYS A 402 -18.79 -10.44 29.48
N PRO A 403 -19.23 -10.38 28.20
CA PRO A 403 -20.64 -10.39 27.80
C PRO A 403 -21.48 -11.45 28.52
N SER A 404 -22.72 -11.11 28.86
CA SER A 404 -23.60 -11.92 29.73
C SER A 404 -23.99 -13.30 29.20
N ILE A 405 -23.82 -13.56 27.89
CA ILE A 405 -24.04 -14.88 27.27
C ILE A 405 -22.86 -15.84 27.50
N LEU A 406 -21.65 -15.32 27.78
CA LEU A 406 -20.43 -16.10 27.91
C LEU A 406 -20.20 -16.58 29.36
N PRO A 407 -19.55 -17.74 29.54
CA PRO A 407 -19.26 -18.26 30.88
C PRO A 407 -18.26 -17.36 31.63
N LYS A 408 -18.59 -17.03 32.88
CA LYS A 408 -17.69 -16.36 33.83
C LYS A 408 -17.13 -17.38 34.83
N TYR A 409 -15.81 -17.41 34.99
CA TYR A 409 -15.10 -18.38 35.83
C TYR A 409 -14.40 -17.76 37.06
N LEU A 410 -14.35 -16.43 37.13
CA LEU A 410 -13.87 -15.63 38.25
C LEU A 410 -14.53 -14.25 38.11
N ASP A 411 -15.25 -13.78 39.12
CA ASP A 411 -15.78 -12.42 39.06
C ASP A 411 -14.68 -11.39 39.37
N ILE A 412 -14.73 -10.24 38.70
CA ILE A 412 -13.81 -9.13 38.97
C ILE A 412 -13.96 -8.59 40.40
N ASP A 413 -15.15 -8.66 40.99
CA ASP A 413 -15.38 -8.27 42.37
C ASP A 413 -14.87 -9.33 43.38
N GLU A 414 -14.54 -10.54 42.95
CA GLU A 414 -13.80 -11.56 43.72
C GLU A 414 -12.27 -11.36 43.66
N VAL A 415 -11.74 -10.52 42.75
CA VAL A 415 -10.30 -10.23 42.70
C VAL A 415 -9.91 -9.33 43.89
N THR A 416 -9.31 -9.93 44.92
CA THR A 416 -8.84 -9.24 46.14
C THR A 416 -7.34 -8.95 46.15
N GLU A 417 -6.57 -9.52 45.23
CA GLU A 417 -5.10 -9.42 45.18
C GLU A 417 -4.60 -9.28 43.72
N ALA A 418 -3.73 -8.30 43.51
CA ALA A 418 -2.93 -8.08 42.30
C ALA A 418 -1.81 -7.09 42.63
N ASP A 419 -0.57 -7.41 42.26
CA ASP A 419 0.60 -6.52 42.33
C ASP A 419 0.83 -5.79 41.02
N TYR A 420 0.67 -6.51 39.90
CA TYR A 420 0.87 -5.99 38.55
C TYR A 420 -0.25 -6.48 37.64
N ILE A 421 -0.61 -5.62 36.69
CA ILE A 421 -1.47 -5.94 35.56
C ILE A 421 -0.66 -5.61 34.31
N PHE A 422 -0.40 -6.60 33.47
CA PHE A 422 0.22 -6.40 32.16
C PHE A 422 -0.89 -6.47 31.12
N ILE A 423 -1.02 -5.42 30.31
CA ILE A 423 -1.98 -5.36 29.22
C ILE A 423 -1.23 -5.50 27.90
N SER A 424 -1.70 -6.41 27.04
CA SER A 424 -1.11 -6.70 25.73
C SER A 424 -1.43 -5.60 24.71
N HIS A 425 -2.69 -5.16 24.64
CA HIS A 425 -3.17 -3.97 23.93
C HIS A 425 -4.57 -3.52 24.41
N ALA A 426 -5.11 -2.41 23.90
CA ALA A 426 -6.20 -1.66 24.53
C ALA A 426 -7.66 -2.06 24.17
N HIS A 427 -7.89 -3.20 23.49
CA HIS A 427 -9.22 -3.62 23.03
C HIS A 427 -10.13 -4.20 24.14
N PHE A 428 -11.40 -4.46 23.77
CA PHE A 428 -12.50 -4.84 24.69
C PHE A 428 -12.28 -6.19 25.39
N ASP A 429 -11.48 -7.05 24.78
CA ASP A 429 -11.14 -8.43 25.14
C ASP A 429 -9.85 -8.53 25.98
N HIS A 430 -9.21 -7.39 26.26
CA HIS A 430 -7.94 -7.31 26.99
C HIS A 430 -7.98 -6.33 28.18
N LEU A 431 -8.38 -5.08 27.95
CA LEU A 431 -8.27 -3.97 28.91
C LEU A 431 -9.41 -3.84 29.96
N PRO A 432 -10.70 -4.16 29.68
CA PRO A 432 -11.79 -3.88 30.61
C PRO A 432 -11.65 -4.61 31.95
N GLY A 433 -11.68 -3.82 33.03
CA GLY A 433 -11.54 -4.30 34.40
C GLY A 433 -10.17 -4.02 35.03
N ALA A 434 -9.13 -3.74 34.23
CA ALA A 434 -7.82 -3.33 34.74
C ALA A 434 -7.91 -2.11 35.67
N ASP A 435 -8.81 -1.16 35.39
CA ASP A 435 -9.02 0.02 36.22
C ASP A 435 -9.56 -0.36 37.62
N ARG A 436 -10.59 -1.21 37.67
CA ARG A 436 -11.25 -1.66 38.91
C ARG A 436 -10.29 -2.48 39.76
N ILE A 437 -9.54 -3.41 39.15
CA ILE A 437 -8.53 -4.20 39.86
C ILE A 437 -7.42 -3.29 40.39
N ALA A 438 -6.87 -2.39 39.56
CA ALA A 438 -5.81 -1.47 39.97
C ALA A 438 -6.24 -0.57 41.16
N LYS A 439 -7.41 0.09 41.05
CA LYS A 439 -7.98 0.92 42.13
C LYS A 439 -8.19 0.15 43.44
N LYS A 440 -8.60 -1.12 43.34
CA LYS A 440 -8.97 -1.98 44.48
C LYS A 440 -7.77 -2.60 45.20
N THR A 441 -6.72 -3.01 44.48
CA THR A 441 -5.57 -3.71 45.09
C THR A 441 -4.35 -2.83 45.29
N GLY A 442 -4.24 -1.72 44.55
CA GLY A 442 -2.99 -0.96 44.40
C GLY A 442 -1.98 -1.62 43.45
N ALA A 443 -2.45 -2.40 42.47
CA ALA A 443 -1.60 -2.95 41.42
C ALA A 443 -0.99 -1.83 40.55
N MET A 444 0.21 -2.06 40.01
CA MET A 444 0.73 -1.23 38.92
C MET A 444 0.25 -1.79 37.58
N VAL A 445 -0.25 -0.95 36.68
CA VAL A 445 -0.59 -1.33 35.31
C VAL A 445 0.55 -0.97 34.37
N ILE A 446 0.99 -1.96 33.60
CA ILE A 446 2.05 -1.86 32.59
C ILE A 446 1.41 -2.13 31.24
N ALA A 447 1.37 -1.11 30.39
CA ALA A 447 0.61 -1.15 29.14
C ALA A 447 1.13 -0.11 28.14
N ASN A 448 0.63 -0.16 26.91
CA ASN A 448 0.88 0.87 25.91
C ASN A 448 0.27 2.24 26.30
N GLY A 449 0.65 3.30 25.58
CA GLY A 449 0.20 4.66 25.89
C GLY A 449 -1.31 4.85 25.85
N GLU A 450 -2.02 4.16 24.94
CA GLU A 450 -3.48 4.27 24.78
C GLU A 450 -4.24 3.68 25.97
N ALA A 451 -3.89 2.45 26.36
CA ALA A 451 -4.43 1.82 27.55
C ALA A 451 -4.18 2.65 28.82
N ILE A 452 -2.95 3.17 28.98
CA ILE A 452 -2.62 4.06 30.10
C ILE A 452 -3.44 5.36 30.10
N ASN A 453 -3.69 5.95 28.93
CA ASN A 453 -4.51 7.17 28.81
C ASN A 453 -5.97 6.92 29.19
N LEU A 454 -6.55 5.78 28.79
CA LEU A 454 -7.89 5.37 29.20
C LEU A 454 -7.98 5.09 30.69
N LEU A 455 -7.01 4.37 31.26
CA LEU A 455 -6.98 4.05 32.70
C LEU A 455 -6.83 5.31 33.57
N ARG A 456 -6.01 6.28 33.14
CA ARG A 456 -5.92 7.61 33.76
C ARG A 456 -7.27 8.33 33.70
N SER A 457 -7.93 8.31 32.55
CA SER A 457 -9.24 8.94 32.34
C SER A 457 -10.35 8.29 33.19
N ALA A 458 -10.27 6.97 33.39
CA ALA A 458 -11.12 6.22 34.31
C ALA A 458 -10.78 6.46 35.80
N GLY A 459 -9.73 7.22 36.12
CA GLY A 459 -9.34 7.56 37.49
C GLY A 459 -8.48 6.52 38.21
N VAL A 460 -7.67 5.74 37.48
CA VAL A 460 -6.52 5.03 38.09
C VAL A 460 -5.45 6.05 38.47
N HIS A 461 -4.84 5.92 39.65
CA HIS A 461 -3.87 6.90 40.14
C HIS A 461 -2.56 6.82 39.36
N GLU A 462 -1.97 7.96 38.97
CA GLU A 462 -0.79 8.02 38.08
C GLU A 462 0.43 7.26 38.64
N SER A 463 0.59 7.15 39.96
CA SER A 463 1.68 6.34 40.55
C SER A 463 1.56 4.84 40.27
N GLN A 464 0.41 4.38 39.80
CA GLN A 464 0.14 2.99 39.40
C GLN A 464 0.38 2.77 37.90
N LEU A 465 0.46 3.83 37.10
CA LEU A 465 0.48 3.73 35.63
C LEU A 465 1.92 3.78 35.10
N LEU A 466 2.30 2.78 34.31
CA LEU A 466 3.61 2.70 33.66
C LEU A 466 3.44 2.48 32.15
N PRO A 467 3.45 3.56 31.34
CA PRO A 467 3.45 3.45 29.89
C PRO A 467 4.77 2.87 29.38
N VAL A 468 4.68 1.99 28.39
CA VAL A 468 5.79 1.32 27.72
C VAL A 468 5.52 1.19 26.22
N ALA A 469 6.58 1.01 25.42
CA ALA A 469 6.53 0.89 23.96
C ALA A 469 7.33 -0.30 23.39
N GLY A 470 8.13 -0.98 24.22
CA GLY A 470 8.99 -2.08 23.80
C GLY A 470 10.49 -1.75 23.92
N GLY A 471 11.27 -2.74 24.36
CA GLY A 471 12.69 -2.61 24.69
C GLY A 471 12.97 -2.31 26.17
N GLU A 472 11.96 -2.01 26.99
CA GLU A 472 12.13 -1.75 28.42
C GLU A 472 12.42 -3.03 29.21
N ARG A 473 13.29 -2.92 30.22
CA ARG A 473 13.48 -3.93 31.26
C ARG A 473 12.93 -3.41 32.59
N ILE A 474 11.78 -3.95 33.00
CA ILE A 474 11.03 -3.49 34.18
C ILE A 474 11.36 -4.38 35.39
N PRO A 475 12.02 -3.86 36.43
CA PRO A 475 12.15 -4.56 37.70
C PRO A 475 10.80 -4.58 38.43
N LEU A 476 10.34 -5.77 38.81
CA LEU A 476 9.11 -5.97 39.57
C LEU A 476 9.44 -6.26 41.03
N PHE A 477 8.89 -5.44 41.92
CA PHE A 477 9.10 -5.46 43.37
C PHE A 477 7.82 -5.91 44.09
N THR A 478 7.92 -6.48 45.29
CA THR A 478 6.74 -6.81 46.12
C THR A 478 6.00 -5.54 46.55
N LYS A 479 4.71 -5.64 46.91
CA LYS A 479 3.98 -4.48 47.47
C LYS A 479 4.70 -3.88 48.67
N ALA A 480 5.21 -4.71 49.58
CA ALA A 480 5.99 -4.26 50.74
C ALA A 480 7.26 -3.47 50.34
N ASP A 481 7.95 -3.83 49.26
CA ASP A 481 9.08 -3.04 48.74
C ASP A 481 8.62 -1.69 48.17
N ARG A 482 7.49 -1.65 47.43
CA ARG A 482 6.94 -0.40 46.87
C ARG A 482 6.49 0.56 47.98
N ASP A 483 5.85 0.02 49.02
CA ASP A 483 5.39 0.76 50.18
C ASP A 483 6.59 1.31 50.99
N ALA A 484 7.61 0.47 51.27
CA ALA A 484 8.84 0.88 51.96
C ALA A 484 9.67 1.93 51.18
N ALA A 485 9.70 1.84 49.83
CA ALA A 485 10.31 2.88 49.00
C ALA A 485 9.54 4.21 49.08
N THR A 486 8.21 4.15 49.11
CA THR A 486 7.35 5.34 49.26
C THR A 486 7.53 5.99 50.64
N ALA A 487 7.77 5.19 51.68
CA ALA A 487 8.11 5.66 53.03
C ALA A 487 9.57 6.15 53.19
N GLY A 488 10.44 5.92 52.19
CA GLY A 488 11.86 6.28 52.25
C GLY A 488 12.73 5.34 53.12
N GLU A 489 12.23 4.16 53.46
CA GLU A 489 12.88 3.20 54.36
C GLU A 489 13.98 2.36 53.68
N ILE A 490 14.02 2.35 52.34
CA ILE A 490 14.96 1.57 51.53
C ILE A 490 15.61 2.42 50.43
N PRO A 491 16.80 2.02 49.93
CA PRO A 491 17.44 2.71 48.81
C PRO A 491 16.54 2.77 47.57
N LEU A 492 16.55 3.94 46.91
CA LEU A 492 15.73 4.25 45.74
C LEU A 492 16.55 4.23 44.45
N THR A 493 15.85 4.08 43.32
CA THR A 493 16.39 4.38 41.99
C THR A 493 16.13 5.85 41.65
N ASN A 494 17.13 6.57 41.14
CA ASN A 494 16.96 7.96 40.69
C ASN A 494 15.99 8.03 39.49
N GLY A 495 15.03 8.96 39.54
CA GLY A 495 14.09 9.24 38.46
C GLY A 495 14.06 10.73 38.06
N PRO A 496 13.35 11.09 36.99
CA PRO A 496 13.13 12.49 36.62
C PRO A 496 12.30 13.22 37.69
N PRO A 497 12.36 14.57 37.77
CA PRO A 497 11.60 15.35 38.75
C PRO A 497 10.11 15.02 38.71
N GLY A 498 9.53 14.71 39.88
CA GLY A 498 8.12 14.33 40.03
C GLY A 498 7.80 12.85 39.82
N ALA A 499 8.76 12.01 39.42
CA ALA A 499 8.55 10.56 39.37
C ALA A 499 8.31 9.97 40.79
N PRO A 500 7.39 8.99 40.95
CA PRO A 500 7.17 8.34 42.24
C PRO A 500 8.41 7.55 42.70
N PRO A 501 8.67 7.44 44.02
CA PRO A 501 9.77 6.64 44.56
C PRO A 501 9.72 5.20 44.04
N ARG A 502 10.82 4.72 43.46
CA ARG A 502 10.99 3.32 43.02
C ARG A 502 12.11 2.66 43.83
N PRO A 503 11.93 1.43 44.33
CA PRO A 503 13.01 0.71 45.00
C PRO A 503 14.27 0.60 44.11
N HIS A 504 15.43 0.46 44.73
CA HIS A 504 16.67 0.15 44.01
C HIS A 504 16.54 -1.19 43.28
N HIS A 505 16.94 -1.24 42.01
CA HIS A 505 16.74 -2.39 41.10
C HIS A 505 17.24 -3.74 41.64
N SER A 506 18.21 -3.74 42.55
CA SER A 506 18.72 -4.94 43.24
C SER A 506 17.71 -5.61 44.19
N ARG A 507 16.52 -5.03 44.39
CA ARG A 507 15.40 -5.62 45.14
C ARG A 507 14.31 -6.26 44.25
N ALA A 508 14.50 -6.26 42.92
CA ALA A 508 13.54 -6.86 42.00
C ALA A 508 13.43 -8.36 42.25
N VAL A 509 12.20 -8.87 42.42
CA VAL A 509 11.92 -10.30 42.61
C VAL A 509 11.59 -11.01 41.30
N ILE A 510 11.16 -10.25 40.28
CA ILE A 510 11.00 -10.66 38.87
C ILE A 510 11.49 -9.50 38.00
N SER A 511 11.98 -9.76 36.79
CA SER A 511 12.22 -8.73 35.77
C SER A 511 11.41 -9.04 34.52
N ALA A 512 10.54 -8.15 34.07
CA ALA A 512 9.86 -8.28 32.78
C ALA A 512 10.66 -7.55 31.68
N HIS A 513 10.85 -8.17 30.53
CA HIS A 513 11.30 -7.49 29.31
C HIS A 513 10.05 -7.22 28.47
N VAL A 514 9.84 -5.97 28.09
CA VAL A 514 8.78 -5.59 27.16
C VAL A 514 9.34 -5.64 25.74
N TRP A 515 8.56 -6.17 24.82
CA TRP A 515 8.89 -6.25 23.40
C TRP A 515 7.70 -5.78 22.57
N PRO A 516 7.90 -5.05 21.46
CA PRO A 516 6.83 -4.85 20.49
C PRO A 516 6.42 -6.21 19.89
N SER A 517 5.12 -6.40 19.76
CA SER A 517 4.52 -7.54 19.05
C SER A 517 3.67 -7.02 17.88
N LEU A 518 2.91 -7.91 17.24
CA LEU A 518 2.06 -7.60 16.08
C LEU A 518 0.71 -8.29 16.24
N HIS A 519 -0.38 -7.60 15.96
CA HIS A 519 -1.71 -8.20 15.99
C HIS A 519 -1.86 -9.29 14.93
N ALA A 520 -2.61 -10.34 15.26
CA ALA A 520 -3.13 -11.30 14.29
C ALA A 520 -4.06 -10.61 13.27
N MET A 521 -4.11 -11.12 12.06
CA MET A 521 -5.02 -10.64 11.01
C MET A 521 -6.26 -11.54 10.94
N MET A 522 -7.46 -10.96 10.77
CA MET A 522 -8.70 -11.76 10.76
C MET A 522 -9.11 -12.22 9.35
N PRO A 523 -9.72 -13.42 9.21
CA PRO A 523 -10.23 -13.95 7.94
C PRO A 523 -11.30 -13.06 7.30
N GLY A 524 -11.29 -13.01 5.96
CA GLY A 524 -12.33 -12.37 5.16
C GLY A 524 -12.23 -10.85 5.00
N SER A 525 -13.33 -10.24 4.49
CA SER A 525 -13.43 -8.80 4.19
C SER A 525 -14.10 -7.99 5.29
N GLY A 526 -15.08 -8.59 5.96
CA GLY A 526 -15.74 -8.01 7.11
C GLY A 526 -16.15 -9.10 8.10
N HIS A 527 -16.79 -8.67 9.18
CA HIS A 527 -17.19 -9.55 10.29
C HIS A 527 -18.18 -10.68 9.89
N HIS A 528 -18.73 -10.65 8.68
CA HIS A 528 -19.60 -11.69 8.13
C HIS A 528 -18.84 -12.85 7.47
N ASP A 529 -17.65 -12.58 6.93
CA ASP A 529 -16.77 -13.56 6.25
C ASP A 529 -15.88 -14.33 7.24
N ILE A 530 -15.68 -13.79 8.44
CA ILE A 530 -15.08 -14.52 9.54
C ILE A 530 -15.89 -15.81 9.71
N PRO A 531 -15.27 -17.00 9.64
CA PRO A 531 -16.01 -18.24 9.78
C PRO A 531 -16.60 -18.35 11.18
N ASP A 532 -17.62 -19.20 11.33
CA ASP A 532 -18.17 -19.51 12.65
C ASP A 532 -17.07 -20.02 13.60
N GLU A 533 -15.99 -20.59 13.06
CA GLU A 533 -14.96 -21.27 13.82
C GLU A 533 -13.64 -21.34 13.01
N ILE A 534 -12.53 -20.70 13.42
CA ILE A 534 -11.30 -20.63 12.58
C ILE A 534 -10.46 -21.90 12.76
N ASP A 535 -10.04 -22.60 11.69
CA ASP A 535 -9.07 -23.71 11.84
C ASP A 535 -7.61 -23.23 11.78
N THR A 536 -6.78 -23.60 12.77
CA THR A 536 -5.35 -23.23 12.78
C THR A 536 -4.52 -23.96 11.73
N GLY A 537 -5.05 -25.03 11.14
CA GLY A 537 -4.46 -25.74 10.01
C GLY A 537 -4.76 -25.11 8.65
N THR A 538 -5.69 -24.15 8.57
CA THR A 538 -5.96 -23.42 7.33
C THR A 538 -4.73 -22.64 6.91
N GLU A 539 -4.22 -22.92 5.70
CA GLU A 539 -3.11 -22.18 5.11
C GLU A 539 -3.61 -20.90 4.43
N TYR A 540 -2.93 -19.78 4.70
CA TYR A 540 -3.19 -18.49 4.07
C TYR A 540 -1.90 -18.02 3.40
N THR A 541 -1.95 -17.72 2.10
CA THR A 541 -0.77 -17.29 1.31
C THR A 541 -1.03 -16.01 0.54
N GLY A 542 0.03 -15.41 -0.02
CA GLY A 542 -0.01 -14.08 -0.65
C GLY A 542 0.29 -12.95 0.33
N GLU A 543 0.63 -11.76 -0.17
CA GLU A 543 0.80 -10.56 0.68
C GLU A 543 -0.56 -10.07 1.25
N ALA A 544 -0.56 -8.93 1.94
CA ALA A 544 -1.78 -8.29 2.43
C ALA A 544 -2.57 -7.63 1.28
N THR A 545 -3.34 -8.41 0.52
CA THR A 545 -4.48 -7.90 -0.27
C THR A 545 -5.77 -8.47 0.31
N PRO A 546 -6.86 -7.67 0.39
CA PRO A 546 -7.32 -7.48 1.75
C PRO A 546 -8.19 -8.60 2.35
N TYR A 547 -8.72 -9.51 1.54
CA TYR A 547 -9.98 -10.21 1.88
C TYR A 547 -9.94 -11.74 1.94
N ALA A 548 -8.75 -12.35 1.91
CA ALA A 548 -8.61 -13.73 2.39
C ALA A 548 -8.46 -13.75 3.92
N CYS A 549 -7.55 -12.93 4.47
CA CYS A 549 -7.27 -12.89 5.91
C CYS A 549 -6.46 -11.65 6.31
N THR A 550 -7.03 -10.45 6.14
CA THR A 550 -6.31 -9.18 6.43
C THR A 550 -7.14 -8.07 7.08
N LEU A 551 -8.33 -8.35 7.62
CA LEU A 551 -9.07 -7.31 8.37
C LEU A 551 -8.21 -6.84 9.57
N ASP A 552 -7.69 -5.62 9.45
CA ASP A 552 -6.99 -4.90 10.51
C ASP A 552 -7.94 -4.80 11.71
N VAL A 553 -7.49 -5.30 12.86
CA VAL A 553 -8.38 -5.48 14.01
C VAL A 553 -8.76 -4.13 14.63
N THR A 554 -7.88 -3.13 14.62
CA THR A 554 -8.21 -1.75 15.01
C THR A 554 -9.31 -1.17 14.10
N MET A 555 -9.24 -1.37 12.78
CA MET A 555 -10.28 -0.95 11.84
C MET A 555 -11.60 -1.71 12.06
N GLY A 556 -11.52 -3.03 12.26
CA GLY A 556 -12.65 -3.91 12.56
C GLY A 556 -13.37 -3.54 13.86
N MET A 557 -12.62 -3.20 14.91
CA MET A 557 -13.17 -2.66 16.16
C MET A 557 -13.82 -1.30 15.93
N LYS A 558 -13.09 -0.34 15.35
CA LYS A 558 -13.54 1.05 15.26
C LYS A 558 -14.80 1.24 14.42
N TYR A 559 -14.90 0.57 13.27
CA TYR A 559 -15.97 0.80 12.30
C TYR A 559 -17.01 -0.32 12.24
N GLY A 560 -16.64 -1.54 12.65
CA GLY A 560 -17.55 -2.69 12.74
C GLY A 560 -18.04 -2.92 14.17
N LEU A 561 -17.27 -3.68 14.95
CA LEU A 561 -17.75 -4.30 16.20
C LEU A 561 -18.21 -3.31 17.26
N LEU A 562 -17.46 -2.24 17.49
CA LEU A 562 -17.81 -1.23 18.49
C LEU A 562 -18.96 -0.30 18.04
N ARG A 563 -19.55 -0.59 16.87
CA ARG A 563 -20.71 0.08 16.28
C ARG A 563 -21.84 -0.89 15.91
N LEU A 564 -21.87 -2.11 16.47
CA LEU A 564 -22.83 -3.15 16.09
C LEU A 564 -24.32 -2.68 16.15
N LYS A 565 -24.67 -1.82 17.12
CA LYS A 565 -26.00 -1.19 17.25
C LYS A 565 -26.34 -0.12 16.21
N ASP A 566 -25.34 0.45 15.55
CA ASP A 566 -25.53 1.46 14.50
C ASP A 566 -25.71 0.82 13.12
N ILE A 567 -25.15 -0.38 12.90
CA ILE A 567 -24.97 -0.99 11.57
C ILE A 567 -25.75 -2.29 11.33
N VAL A 568 -26.22 -2.97 12.38
CA VAL A 568 -27.10 -4.15 12.27
C VAL A 568 -28.49 -3.82 12.84
N PRO A 569 -29.57 -3.94 12.05
CA PRO A 569 -30.94 -3.76 12.56
C PRO A 569 -31.27 -4.76 13.70
N PRO A 570 -32.03 -4.37 14.74
CA PRO A 570 -32.33 -5.24 15.88
C PRO A 570 -32.96 -6.60 15.51
N GLU A 571 -33.75 -6.66 14.44
CA GLU A 571 -34.36 -7.88 13.88
C GLU A 571 -33.35 -8.85 13.24
N HIS A 572 -32.11 -8.40 13.00
CA HIS A 572 -31.01 -9.19 12.47
C HIS A 572 -29.93 -9.53 13.52
N MET A 573 -30.09 -9.08 14.77
CA MET A 573 -29.20 -9.47 15.87
C MET A 573 -29.65 -10.79 16.50
N ASP A 574 -28.75 -11.77 16.58
CA ASP A 574 -28.92 -12.93 17.45
C ASP A 574 -28.64 -12.58 18.93
N LYS A 575 -28.82 -13.55 19.85
CA LYS A 575 -28.64 -13.35 21.29
C LYS A 575 -27.20 -13.04 21.70
N GLY A 576 -26.22 -13.56 20.96
CA GLY A 576 -24.81 -13.28 21.15
C GLY A 576 -24.48 -11.86 20.72
N MET A 577 -24.93 -11.48 19.52
CA MET A 577 -24.83 -10.10 19.03
C MET A 577 -25.48 -9.10 19.99
N VAL A 578 -26.69 -9.37 20.50
CA VAL A 578 -27.34 -8.50 21.51
C VAL A 578 -26.52 -8.41 22.80
N SER A 579 -26.07 -9.54 23.36
CA SER A 579 -25.29 -9.56 24.61
C SER A 579 -23.93 -8.83 24.46
N PHE A 580 -23.27 -9.00 23.32
CA PHE A 580 -22.05 -8.26 22.98
C PHE A 580 -22.33 -6.76 22.78
N ALA A 581 -23.41 -6.43 22.06
CA ALA A 581 -23.84 -5.06 21.82
C ALA A 581 -24.30 -4.31 23.09
N GLU A 582 -24.77 -5.02 24.11
CA GLU A 582 -25.02 -4.48 25.45
C GLU A 582 -23.71 -4.26 26.21
N TYR A 583 -22.81 -5.25 26.22
CA TYR A 583 -21.49 -5.17 26.84
C TYR A 583 -20.66 -3.99 26.33
N ILE A 584 -20.50 -3.83 25.02
CA ILE A 584 -19.71 -2.72 24.43
C ILE A 584 -20.37 -1.34 24.64
N ALA A 585 -21.66 -1.27 24.95
CA ALA A 585 -22.37 0.00 25.11
C ALA A 585 -22.20 0.60 26.52
N ASP A 586 -21.94 -0.22 27.54
CA ASP A 586 -21.61 0.27 28.90
C ASP A 586 -20.13 0.68 28.98
N ARG A 587 -19.83 1.81 28.32
CA ARG A 587 -18.49 2.43 28.28
C ARG A 587 -18.08 3.07 29.61
N GLU A 588 -19.00 3.19 30.58
CA GLU A 588 -18.68 3.63 31.95
C GLU A 588 -18.11 2.47 32.77
N ARG A 589 -18.64 1.24 32.60
CA ARG A 589 -18.12 0.02 33.23
C ARG A 589 -16.94 -0.60 32.47
N HIS A 590 -16.95 -0.52 31.14
CA HIS A 590 -16.01 -1.25 30.28
C HIS A 590 -15.05 -0.31 29.55
N VAL A 591 -13.89 -0.12 30.18
CA VAL A 591 -12.79 0.75 29.72
C VAL A 591 -11.94 0.02 28.66
N PHE A 592 -12.09 0.44 27.40
CA PHE A 592 -11.33 -0.05 26.22
C PHE A 592 -11.29 1.02 25.12
N SER A 593 -10.37 0.91 24.15
CA SER A 593 -10.28 1.83 23.01
C SER A 593 -10.88 1.26 21.71
N HIS A 594 -11.05 2.13 20.72
CA HIS A 594 -11.28 1.76 19.32
C HIS A 594 -9.97 1.49 18.56
N TYR A 595 -8.82 1.62 19.23
CA TYR A 595 -7.47 1.41 18.72
C TYR A 595 -6.71 0.47 19.65
N ASP A 596 -5.83 -0.36 19.10
CA ASP A 596 -4.97 -1.23 19.92
C ASP A 596 -3.98 -0.43 20.80
N GLY A 597 -3.41 0.66 20.27
CA GLY A 597 -2.32 1.42 20.89
C GLY A 597 -0.92 0.82 20.69
N GLY A 598 -0.77 -0.17 19.80
CA GLY A 598 0.43 -0.99 19.60
C GLY A 598 0.48 -2.22 20.53
N GLN A 599 0.84 -3.38 19.97
CA GLN A 599 0.86 -4.67 20.67
C GLN A 599 2.16 -4.90 21.46
N LEU A 600 2.04 -5.50 22.64
CA LEU A 600 3.17 -5.81 23.53
C LEU A 600 3.26 -7.31 23.86
N ALA A 601 4.47 -7.86 23.80
CA ALA A 601 4.81 -9.17 24.33
C ALA A 601 5.81 -9.05 25.49
N PHE A 602 5.81 -10.02 26.40
CA PHE A 602 6.54 -9.91 27.67
C PHE A 602 7.33 -11.18 28.00
N ASN A 603 8.65 -11.05 28.22
CA ASN A 603 9.47 -12.15 28.78
C ASN A 603 9.72 -11.91 30.27
N PHE A 604 9.13 -12.73 31.13
CA PHE A 604 9.24 -12.67 32.58
C PHE A 604 10.41 -13.52 33.08
N LEU A 605 11.45 -12.87 33.58
CA LEU A 605 12.57 -13.52 34.26
C LEU A 605 12.20 -13.77 35.73
N ILE A 606 11.70 -14.97 36.00
CA ILE A 606 11.25 -15.40 37.34
C ILE A 606 12.43 -15.99 38.14
N GLY A 607 13.43 -16.56 37.47
CA GLY A 607 14.67 -17.02 38.10
C GLY A 607 15.55 -17.85 37.17
N PRO A 608 16.66 -18.41 37.68
CA PRO A 608 17.53 -19.30 36.91
C PRO A 608 16.76 -20.52 36.39
N GLY A 609 16.68 -20.67 35.05
CA GLY A 609 15.88 -21.72 34.40
C GLY A 609 14.37 -21.64 34.69
N LYS A 610 13.87 -20.41 34.94
CA LYS A 610 12.44 -20.09 35.10
C LYS A 610 12.13 -18.79 34.37
N THR A 611 11.83 -18.93 33.09
CA THR A 611 11.52 -17.83 32.18
C THR A 611 10.20 -18.11 31.45
N LEU A 612 9.32 -17.11 31.40
CA LEU A 612 8.00 -17.22 30.80
C LEU A 612 7.83 -16.14 29.74
N PHE A 613 7.69 -16.52 28.47
CA PHE A 613 7.26 -15.60 27.43
C PHE A 613 5.73 -15.60 27.33
N TRP A 614 5.14 -14.42 27.13
CA TRP A 614 3.74 -14.27 26.81
C TRP A 614 3.57 -13.33 25.62
N ASN A 615 2.90 -13.83 24.59
CA ASN A 615 2.47 -13.07 23.43
C ASN A 615 0.95 -13.24 23.27
N GLY A 616 0.18 -12.20 23.59
CA GLY A 616 -1.27 -12.17 23.46
C GLY A 616 -1.78 -12.10 22.01
N HIS A 617 -0.90 -12.25 21.02
CA HIS A 617 -1.17 -12.02 19.61
C HIS A 617 -0.50 -13.11 18.76
N LEU A 618 -1.15 -13.55 17.69
CA LEU A 618 -0.52 -14.43 16.69
C LEU A 618 0.29 -13.57 15.71
N GLY A 619 1.49 -13.17 16.14
CA GLY A 619 2.36 -12.31 15.33
C GLY A 619 3.63 -11.86 16.08
N GLY A 620 4.64 -11.45 15.33
CA GLY A 620 5.91 -11.01 15.89
C GLY A 620 6.98 -10.68 14.85
N TYR A 621 8.06 -10.05 15.33
CA TYR A 621 9.24 -9.74 14.54
C TYR A 621 10.27 -10.87 14.68
N GLU A 622 10.59 -11.56 13.58
CA GLU A 622 11.52 -12.71 13.54
C GLU A 622 12.89 -12.39 14.17
N GLY A 623 13.48 -11.26 13.77
CA GLY A 623 14.79 -10.83 14.29
C GLY A 623 14.76 -10.48 15.78
N LEU A 624 13.59 -10.10 16.30
CA LEU A 624 13.37 -9.88 17.73
C LEU A 624 13.23 -11.23 18.45
N MET A 625 12.31 -12.09 18.01
CA MET A 625 12.05 -13.38 18.66
C MET A 625 13.33 -14.23 18.81
N LYS A 626 14.19 -14.23 17.78
CA LYS A 626 15.50 -14.90 17.77
C LYS A 626 16.56 -14.28 18.70
N THR A 627 16.30 -13.10 19.28
CA THR A 627 17.22 -12.38 20.20
C THR A 627 16.66 -12.21 21.62
N ILE A 628 15.53 -12.87 21.95
CA ILE A 628 14.97 -12.84 23.30
C ILE A 628 15.88 -13.64 24.26
N GLU A 629 16.78 -12.92 24.94
CA GLU A 629 17.68 -13.48 25.96
C GLU A 629 17.32 -13.06 27.39
N PRO A 630 17.36 -14.00 28.37
CA PRO A 630 17.44 -15.45 28.19
C PRO A 630 16.18 -16.02 27.52
N ALA A 631 16.37 -17.06 26.71
CA ALA A 631 15.29 -17.72 25.97
C ALA A 631 14.27 -18.39 26.91
N PRO A 632 12.96 -18.37 26.57
CA PRO A 632 11.90 -18.83 27.46
C PRO A 632 11.84 -20.34 27.69
N ASP A 633 11.72 -20.74 28.96
CA ASP A 633 11.48 -22.11 29.39
C ASP A 633 10.03 -22.57 29.11
N VAL A 634 9.08 -21.62 29.15
CA VAL A 634 7.64 -21.80 28.85
C VAL A 634 7.16 -20.60 28.04
N ALA A 635 6.24 -20.81 27.09
CA ALA A 635 5.54 -19.74 26.39
C ALA A 635 4.01 -19.85 26.50
N ILE A 636 3.32 -18.71 26.54
CA ILE A 636 1.87 -18.59 26.34
C ILE A 636 1.68 -17.79 25.04
N LEU A 637 1.05 -18.38 24.03
CA LEU A 637 0.95 -17.82 22.68
C LEU A 637 -0.52 -17.79 22.21
N ALA A 638 -0.97 -16.67 21.68
CA ALA A 638 -2.27 -16.61 21.00
C ALA A 638 -2.20 -17.32 19.64
N ILE A 639 -3.30 -17.95 19.24
CA ILE A 639 -3.33 -18.85 18.07
C ILE A 639 -4.63 -18.73 17.26
N ALA A 640 -5.08 -17.49 17.05
CA ALA A 640 -6.27 -17.15 16.28
C ALA A 640 -5.96 -16.21 15.11
N GLY A 641 -6.73 -16.33 14.03
CA GLY A 641 -6.52 -15.59 12.77
C GLY A 641 -5.32 -16.09 11.96
N ARG A 642 -4.84 -15.26 11.03
CA ARG A 642 -3.58 -15.44 10.29
C ARG A 642 -2.46 -14.68 10.99
N ALA A 643 -1.29 -15.32 11.04
CA ALA A 643 -0.13 -14.75 11.72
C ALA A 643 0.45 -13.52 11.02
N ASN A 644 1.00 -12.59 11.80
CA ASN A 644 1.63 -11.37 11.32
C ASN A 644 3.15 -11.41 11.57
N LEU A 645 3.93 -11.65 10.52
CA LEU A 645 5.38 -11.80 10.53
C LEU A 645 6.05 -10.51 10.04
N ASN A 646 6.86 -9.86 10.90
CA ASN A 646 7.63 -8.66 10.56
C ASN A 646 6.78 -7.49 9.98
N GLY A 647 5.48 -7.43 10.31
CA GLY A 647 4.53 -6.43 9.79
C GLY A 647 3.85 -6.81 8.47
N ARG A 648 3.91 -8.09 8.07
CA ARG A 648 3.22 -8.66 6.90
C ARG A 648 2.47 -9.93 7.29
N PRO A 649 1.35 -10.29 6.64
CA PRO A 649 0.75 -11.60 6.82
C PRO A 649 1.74 -12.72 6.47
N TYR A 650 1.81 -13.73 7.33
CA TYR A 650 2.62 -14.93 7.12
C TYR A 650 2.05 -15.81 6.00
N ASN A 651 2.92 -16.51 5.27
CA ASN A 651 2.54 -17.44 4.20
C ASN A 651 2.59 -18.88 4.71
N GLY A 652 1.41 -19.40 5.08
CA GLY A 652 1.24 -20.71 5.69
C GLY A 652 0.07 -20.70 6.65
N SER A 653 0.00 -21.70 7.53
CA SER A 653 -1.07 -21.83 8.52
C SER A 653 -0.68 -21.20 9.87
N ALA A 654 -1.65 -20.95 10.74
CA ALA A 654 -1.38 -20.55 12.12
C ALA A 654 -0.54 -21.62 12.84
N ALA A 655 -0.78 -22.89 12.52
CA ALA A 655 0.02 -24.04 12.95
C ALA A 655 1.50 -23.94 12.53
N SER A 656 1.79 -23.67 11.24
CA SER A 656 3.18 -23.60 10.78
C SER A 656 3.91 -22.34 11.26
N PHE A 657 3.21 -21.21 11.40
CA PHE A 657 3.78 -20.03 12.06
C PHE A 657 4.15 -20.30 13.52
N ALA A 658 3.27 -20.94 14.28
CA ALA A 658 3.54 -21.22 15.69
C ALA A 658 4.73 -22.18 15.85
N VAL A 659 4.91 -23.13 14.93
CA VAL A 659 6.11 -23.97 14.83
C VAL A 659 7.38 -23.13 14.56
N GLU A 660 7.31 -22.10 13.71
CA GLU A 660 8.42 -21.17 13.50
C GLU A 660 8.71 -20.28 14.72
N GLU A 661 7.69 -19.67 15.33
CA GLU A 661 7.84 -18.86 16.55
C GLU A 661 8.46 -19.68 17.69
N ILE A 662 7.99 -20.91 17.90
CA ILE A 662 8.56 -21.85 18.88
C ILE A 662 10.02 -22.18 18.57
N LYS A 663 10.38 -22.39 17.30
CA LYS A 663 11.79 -22.62 16.89
C LYS A 663 12.65 -21.37 17.12
N TRP A 664 12.14 -20.16 16.89
CA TRP A 664 12.85 -18.90 17.14
C TRP A 664 13.04 -18.61 18.63
N LEU A 665 12.04 -18.91 19.46
CA LEU A 665 12.10 -18.87 20.92
C LEU A 665 12.96 -20.00 21.55
N SER A 666 13.82 -20.64 20.74
CA SER A 666 14.73 -21.74 21.12
C SER A 666 14.04 -23.00 21.65
N GLN A 667 12.82 -23.28 21.19
CA GLN A 667 11.96 -24.40 21.59
C GLN A 667 11.71 -24.48 23.10
N PRO A 668 10.81 -23.63 23.65
CA PRO A 668 10.38 -23.70 25.04
C PRO A 668 9.92 -25.12 25.41
N LYS A 669 10.15 -25.54 26.67
CA LYS A 669 9.78 -26.90 27.12
C LYS A 669 8.28 -27.13 27.05
N LYS A 670 7.51 -26.04 27.22
CA LYS A 670 6.05 -26.03 27.14
C LYS A 670 5.53 -24.82 26.36
N VAL A 671 4.44 -25.03 25.63
CA VAL A 671 3.57 -23.99 25.09
C VAL A 671 2.16 -24.18 25.61
N ILE A 672 1.48 -23.06 25.87
CA ILE A 672 0.06 -23.00 26.20
C ILE A 672 -0.58 -22.04 25.19
N TRP A 673 -1.64 -22.49 24.52
CA TRP A 673 -2.40 -21.65 23.61
C TRP A 673 -3.31 -20.67 24.37
N CYS A 674 -3.65 -19.53 23.75
CA CYS A 674 -4.72 -18.62 24.21
C CYS A 674 -5.47 -17.95 23.04
N LEU A 675 -6.47 -17.10 23.35
CA LEU A 675 -7.23 -16.29 22.38
C LEU A 675 -8.05 -17.08 21.33
N HIS A 676 -8.39 -18.33 21.60
CA HIS A 676 -9.20 -19.17 20.71
C HIS A 676 -10.69 -19.30 21.19
N ASP A 677 -11.13 -18.49 22.19
CA ASP A 677 -12.32 -18.64 23.08
C ASP A 677 -13.68 -18.91 22.41
N GLU A 678 -14.63 -19.44 23.20
CA GLU A 678 -16.06 -19.26 22.91
C GLU A 678 -16.41 -17.75 22.87
N GLY A 679 -16.64 -17.25 21.67
CA GLY A 679 -17.03 -15.88 21.35
C GLY A 679 -18.55 -15.66 21.39
N ALA A 680 -18.96 -14.44 21.70
CA ALA A 680 -20.38 -14.02 21.63
C ALA A 680 -20.82 -13.63 20.20
N ILE A 681 -19.87 -13.64 19.27
CA ILE A 681 -19.90 -13.13 17.89
C ILE A 681 -18.83 -13.91 17.11
N LYS A 682 -18.73 -13.75 15.79
CA LYS A 682 -17.75 -14.51 14.99
C LYS A 682 -16.29 -14.05 15.23
N PRO A 683 -15.29 -14.95 15.25
CA PRO A 683 -15.45 -16.39 15.21
C PRO A 683 -15.97 -16.84 16.57
N PHE A 684 -16.94 -17.75 16.57
CA PHE A 684 -17.47 -18.27 17.83
C PHE A 684 -16.42 -19.13 18.54
N ARG A 685 -15.44 -19.71 17.83
CA ARG A 685 -14.39 -20.59 18.38
C ARG A 685 -13.16 -20.66 17.44
N VAL A 686 -12.03 -21.26 17.83
CA VAL A 686 -10.86 -21.50 16.95
C VAL A 686 -10.15 -22.86 17.19
N ASN A 687 -9.95 -23.69 16.14
CA ASN A 687 -9.40 -25.05 16.22
C ASN A 687 -7.89 -25.09 16.47
N THR A 688 -7.44 -25.52 17.65
CA THR A 688 -6.00 -25.74 17.92
C THR A 688 -5.47 -27.14 17.63
N ALA A 689 -6.29 -28.07 17.13
CA ALA A 689 -5.86 -29.45 16.88
C ALA A 689 -4.70 -29.53 15.88
N ALA A 690 -4.74 -28.77 14.80
CA ALA A 690 -3.69 -28.73 13.79
C ALA A 690 -2.38 -28.13 14.32
N ALA A 691 -2.44 -26.96 14.99
CA ALA A 691 -1.28 -26.35 15.64
C ALA A 691 -0.63 -27.29 16.68
N THR A 692 -1.44 -27.91 17.54
CA THR A 692 -0.95 -28.87 18.54
C THR A 692 -0.27 -30.09 17.91
N ALA A 693 -0.88 -30.68 16.88
CA ALA A 693 -0.29 -31.82 16.18
C ALA A 693 1.02 -31.48 15.46
N MET A 694 1.09 -30.32 14.79
CA MET A 694 2.28 -29.89 14.06
C MET A 694 3.44 -29.55 15.02
N VAL A 695 3.16 -28.88 16.14
CA VAL A 695 4.17 -28.60 17.18
C VAL A 695 4.75 -29.88 17.77
N HIS A 696 3.93 -30.90 18.07
CA HIS A 696 4.42 -32.19 18.58
C HIS A 696 5.20 -32.99 17.53
N ALA A 697 4.97 -32.76 16.23
CA ALA A 697 5.67 -33.44 15.14
C ALA A 697 7.02 -32.79 14.78
N GLU A 698 7.11 -31.45 14.85
CA GLU A 698 8.25 -30.67 14.35
C GLU A 698 9.18 -30.09 15.42
N THR A 699 8.83 -30.19 16.70
CA THR A 699 9.60 -29.58 17.80
C THR A 699 9.76 -30.52 18.98
N SER A 700 10.66 -30.18 19.89
CA SER A 700 10.74 -30.82 21.22
C SER A 700 9.74 -30.26 22.25
N THR A 701 8.86 -29.35 21.85
CA THR A 701 7.96 -28.60 22.73
C THR A 701 6.66 -29.35 22.98
N LYS A 702 6.28 -29.48 24.26
CA LYS A 702 4.96 -30.01 24.63
C LYS A 702 3.92 -28.90 24.68
N VAL A 703 2.77 -29.08 24.01
CA VAL A 703 1.57 -28.28 24.31
C VAL A 703 0.93 -28.79 25.60
N ASP A 704 0.64 -27.88 26.54
CA ASP A 704 -0.06 -28.13 27.81
C ASP A 704 -1.43 -27.41 27.79
N ASP A 705 -2.51 -28.17 27.85
CA ASP A 705 -3.87 -27.63 27.99
C ASP A 705 -4.15 -27.17 29.43
N LEU A 706 -4.90 -26.08 29.60
CA LEU A 706 -5.32 -25.55 30.90
C LEU A 706 -6.84 -25.53 31.04
N SER A 707 -7.34 -25.93 32.21
CA SER A 707 -8.76 -25.81 32.54
C SER A 707 -9.05 -24.46 33.22
N PHE A 708 -10.15 -23.80 32.83
CA PHE A 708 -10.61 -22.54 33.43
C PHE A 708 -10.64 -22.60 34.98
N ALA A 709 -10.29 -21.47 35.61
CA ALA A 709 -10.18 -21.26 37.06
C ALA A 709 -9.31 -22.27 37.85
N THR A 710 -8.66 -23.24 37.20
CA THR A 710 -7.95 -24.35 37.86
C THR A 710 -6.45 -24.02 37.98
N PRO A 711 -5.87 -23.94 39.19
CA PRO A 711 -4.46 -23.61 39.34
C PRO A 711 -3.52 -24.69 38.79
N ALA A 712 -2.77 -24.35 37.73
CA ALA A 712 -1.73 -25.19 37.15
C ALA A 712 -0.32 -24.75 37.57
N ARG A 713 0.65 -25.69 37.51
CA ARG A 713 2.05 -25.44 37.86
C ARG A 713 2.96 -25.47 36.62
N LEU A 714 3.55 -24.32 36.30
CA LEU A 714 4.41 -24.15 35.13
C LEU A 714 5.87 -24.63 35.37
N PHE A 715 6.44 -24.35 36.56
CA PHE A 715 7.85 -24.58 36.95
C PHE A 715 7.99 -25.19 38.35
#